data_AF-A0A520QF77-F1
#
_entry.id   AF-A0A520QF77-F1
#
_cell.length_a   1.000
_cell.length_b   1.000
_cell.length_c   1.000
_cell.angle_alpha   90.00
_cell.angle_beta   90.00
_cell.angle_gamma   90.00
#
_symmetry.space_group_name_H-M   'P 1'
#
loop_
_entity.id
_entity.type
_entity.pdbx_description
1 polymer ?
#
loop_
_entity_poly.entity_id
_entity_poly.type
_entity_poly.pdbx_seq_one_letter_code
_entity_poly.pdbx_strand_id
1 'polypeptide(L)'
;MAKPKKFRPAIGKRLKTVLAIVFALFALIVVNSVYLVSVTVQGEERQGWFYLWMFLLHLILGLLIVVPTIVFGLVHLRNTYNRPNRQAVRAGWATFLAAILTFISGIALTRVDLGGFRLDLTNDAWRSAAYWAHVAAPLMASWMFVLHRLAGRRIKWKIGAKWAGVAAGFAALMFMVQAQDPRSWGREGPESADYFEPSLARTTSGDFIDAEVLDNDEYCLQCHEDAYQSWSHSAHRFSSFNNGPYAKSLQETRAFLSARDGNTQASRFCAGCHDPVPFLSGAFDDPRWDDPDYAVSEDPLGQAAITCTVCHAISHVNSNLGNAAYTMDEPQHYPFAFSENAALQWVNRQLVKAKPAFHKATFLKPFHQSAEFCGTCHKVHLPVELNGYKWLRGQNHYDAFRLSGVSGHGITSFYYPAKAQTNCNGCHMPLEEAGPGVNFGAEDFAGDGRSLVHNHQFLGANTGILHLNRDKMPDADAAIEAHREFNEGVMRVDLFGLREEGRIDGKLIAPLRPEVPQIEPGSTWLLETVIRTVKMGHVFTQGTSDSNEVWLEVTVFDGERELWKSGGMDDFGAVDPWAHFVNAFVIDRNGNRIDRRNAEDIYIPLYNHQIPPGAADSIHHRFTVPEDAVGPIVVEARLRYRKFDTTYMRFVTEDPNYQNDLPILELASDRLVLPLAGSEAVSQPDFEAPAWQRWNDYGIGLLRVQGSGLLKQARSAFEQVDLLGRYDGPLNLARLFLREGLIDVEAPDALARAADREAPAWSLLWFGAQVASRNGDFELAANNLRDILRGGFTQAEGRGFDFTRDERVHIALGDAIYQLALQERGEERAVLLKDARESFLAALALDTESLGAHWGLKQVARGLGDDEAESRHAALHAKYKPDDNARDRAVALARRKYPAANRAAEPVTIYELPEASSPDMLRADAERP
;
A
#
# COMPACT_ATOMS: atom_id res chain seq x y z
N MET A 1 -66.67 -37.59 49.47
CA MET A 1 -65.90 -36.55 50.19
C MET A 1 -64.49 -36.49 49.63
N ALA A 2 -64.09 -35.39 48.98
CA ALA A 2 -62.74 -35.23 48.45
C ALA A 2 -61.75 -34.89 49.58
N LYS A 3 -60.60 -35.58 49.65
CA LYS A 3 -59.52 -35.29 50.61
C LYS A 3 -59.16 -33.79 50.58
N PRO A 4 -59.03 -33.10 51.73
CA PRO A 4 -58.62 -31.70 51.75
C PRO A 4 -57.23 -31.58 51.09
N LYS A 5 -57.13 -30.76 50.03
CA LYS A 5 -55.86 -30.48 49.36
C LYS A 5 -54.89 -29.89 50.39
N LYS A 6 -53.81 -30.61 50.68
CA LYS A 6 -52.73 -30.20 51.61
C LYS A 6 -52.22 -28.81 51.20
N PHE A 7 -52.35 -27.81 52.08
CA PHE A 7 -51.93 -26.43 51.80
C PHE A 7 -50.42 -26.39 51.51
N ARG A 8 -50.05 -26.11 50.26
CA ARG A 8 -48.66 -25.92 49.85
C ARG A 8 -48.33 -24.42 49.85
N PRO A 9 -47.39 -23.95 50.68
CA PRO A 9 -46.99 -22.54 50.65
C PRO A 9 -46.41 -22.19 49.27
N ALA A 10 -46.74 -21.00 48.76
CA ALA A 10 -46.26 -20.54 47.45
C ALA A 10 -44.73 -20.47 47.36
N ILE A 11 -44.08 -20.21 48.51
CA ILE A 11 -42.62 -20.22 48.68
C ILE A 11 -42.31 -20.97 49.97
N GLY A 12 -41.81 -22.20 49.86
CA GLY A 12 -41.34 -22.99 51.00
C GLY A 12 -39.95 -22.56 51.51
N LYS A 13 -39.47 -23.12 52.63
CA LYS A 13 -38.18 -22.75 53.26
C LYS A 13 -36.99 -22.85 52.29
N ARG A 14 -36.89 -23.95 51.53
CA ARG A 14 -35.84 -24.14 50.50
C ARG A 14 -35.98 -23.17 49.32
N LEU A 15 -37.21 -22.93 48.85
CA LEU A 15 -37.47 -22.00 47.75
C LEU A 15 -37.20 -20.53 48.12
N LYS A 16 -37.29 -20.20 49.42
CA LYS A 16 -36.92 -18.87 49.94
C LYS A 16 -35.42 -18.61 49.82
N THR A 17 -34.58 -19.63 50.02
CA THR A 17 -33.12 -19.53 49.82
C THR A 17 -32.80 -19.34 48.34
N VAL A 18 -33.40 -20.14 47.46
CA VAL A 18 -33.22 -19.98 45.99
C VAL A 18 -33.65 -18.59 45.53
N LEU A 19 -34.77 -18.08 46.03
CA LEU A 19 -35.23 -16.72 45.72
C LEU A 19 -34.26 -15.63 46.20
N ALA A 20 -33.63 -15.82 47.37
CA ALA A 20 -32.62 -14.89 47.87
C ALA A 20 -31.37 -14.87 46.96
N ILE A 21 -30.94 -16.04 46.48
CA ILE A 21 -29.85 -16.17 45.50
C ILE A 21 -30.22 -15.48 44.19
N VAL A 22 -31.42 -15.73 43.65
CA VAL A 22 -31.91 -15.07 42.42
C VAL A 22 -31.91 -13.55 42.58
N PHE A 23 -32.39 -13.00 43.70
CA PHE A 23 -32.37 -11.55 43.92
C PHE A 23 -30.96 -10.98 44.09
N ALA A 24 -30.05 -11.70 44.75
CA ALA A 24 -28.67 -11.26 44.89
C ALA A 24 -27.97 -11.20 43.52
N LEU A 25 -28.08 -12.27 42.72
CA LEU A 25 -27.51 -12.32 41.37
C LEU A 25 -28.16 -11.27 40.45
N PHE A 26 -29.48 -11.09 40.54
CA PHE A 26 -30.20 -10.06 39.78
C PHE A 26 -29.72 -8.65 40.14
N ALA A 27 -29.48 -8.37 41.42
CA ALA A 27 -28.95 -7.07 41.83
C ALA A 27 -27.55 -6.81 41.26
N LEU A 28 -26.65 -7.80 41.34
CA LEU A 28 -25.29 -7.68 40.81
C LEU A 28 -25.27 -7.48 39.29
N ILE A 29 -26.03 -8.29 38.55
CA ILE A 29 -26.05 -8.20 37.08
C ILE A 29 -26.66 -6.88 36.63
N VAL A 30 -27.69 -6.35 37.30
CA VAL A 30 -28.27 -5.03 36.97
C VAL A 30 -27.25 -3.92 37.16
N VAL A 31 -26.49 -3.92 38.25
CA VAL A 31 -25.46 -2.89 38.48
C VAL A 31 -24.37 -2.94 37.42
N ASN A 32 -23.92 -4.14 37.08
CA ASN A 32 -22.95 -4.37 36.02
C ASN A 32 -23.50 -3.98 34.63
N SER A 33 -24.76 -4.29 34.31
CA SER A 33 -25.43 -3.85 33.07
C SER A 33 -25.54 -2.34 32.97
N VAL A 34 -25.89 -1.65 34.06
CA VAL A 34 -25.97 -0.18 34.08
C VAL A 34 -24.61 0.42 33.76
N TYR A 35 -23.53 -0.12 34.36
CA TYR A 35 -22.17 0.27 34.01
C TYR A 35 -21.87 0.03 32.52
N LEU A 36 -22.08 -1.18 32.00
CA LEU A 36 -21.78 -1.50 30.60
C LEU A 36 -22.53 -0.60 29.62
N VAL A 37 -23.84 -0.38 29.85
CA VAL A 37 -24.65 0.52 29.02
C VAL A 37 -24.15 1.95 29.12
N SER A 38 -23.81 2.43 30.33
CA SER A 38 -23.33 3.79 30.51
C SER A 38 -22.02 4.09 29.80
N VAL A 39 -21.11 3.11 29.72
CA VAL A 39 -19.86 3.23 28.96
C VAL A 39 -20.14 3.11 27.47
N THR A 40 -21.00 2.17 27.06
CA THR A 40 -21.37 1.98 25.65
C THR A 40 -22.00 3.23 25.03
N VAL A 41 -22.86 3.93 25.77
CA VAL A 41 -23.50 5.19 25.32
C VAL A 41 -22.51 6.35 25.17
N GLN A 42 -21.36 6.28 25.85
CA GLN A 42 -20.31 7.29 25.73
C GLN A 42 -19.37 7.08 24.53
N GLY A 43 -19.48 5.94 23.82
CA GLY A 43 -18.65 5.61 22.67
C GLY A 43 -17.86 4.30 22.82
N GLU A 44 -17.31 3.81 21.72
CA GLU A 44 -16.49 2.58 21.71
C GLU A 44 -15.09 2.83 22.27
N GLU A 45 -14.57 4.05 22.08
CA GLU A 45 -13.29 4.54 22.60
C GLU A 45 -13.21 4.56 24.14
N ARG A 46 -14.36 4.47 24.84
CA ARG A 46 -14.43 4.36 26.31
C ARG A 46 -14.46 2.90 26.79
N GLN A 47 -14.60 1.92 25.90
CA GLN A 47 -14.74 0.49 26.23
C GLN A 47 -13.40 -0.20 26.48
N GLY A 48 -12.51 0.40 27.29
CA GLY A 48 -11.17 -0.14 27.54
C GLY A 48 -11.11 -1.44 28.36
N TRP A 49 -9.93 -1.77 28.86
CA TRP A 49 -9.66 -3.03 29.58
C TRP A 49 -10.63 -3.33 30.73
N PHE A 50 -10.95 -2.34 31.58
CA PHE A 50 -11.87 -2.55 32.70
C PHE A 50 -13.30 -2.88 32.21
N TYR A 51 -13.72 -2.28 31.09
CA TYR A 51 -14.99 -2.63 30.45
C TYR A 51 -15.01 -4.09 29.99
N LEU A 52 -13.93 -4.62 29.41
CA LEU A 52 -13.85 -6.03 28.99
C LEU A 52 -13.96 -7.00 30.18
N TRP A 53 -13.35 -6.68 31.32
CA TRP A 53 -13.51 -7.47 32.55
C TRP A 53 -14.93 -7.40 33.12
N MET A 54 -15.55 -6.22 33.08
CA MET A 54 -16.95 -6.07 33.47
C MET A 54 -17.89 -6.80 32.51
N PHE A 55 -17.54 -6.89 31.23
CA PHE A 55 -18.28 -7.67 30.25
C PHE A 55 -18.15 -9.17 30.51
N LEU A 56 -16.95 -9.67 30.82
CA LEU A 56 -16.77 -11.06 31.27
C LEU A 56 -17.58 -11.35 32.54
N LEU A 57 -17.55 -10.44 33.52
CA LEU A 57 -18.36 -10.55 34.74
C LEU A 57 -19.86 -10.62 34.41
N HIS A 58 -20.33 -9.84 33.43
CA HIS A 58 -21.72 -9.88 32.95
C HIS A 58 -22.11 -11.28 32.47
N LEU A 59 -21.26 -11.89 31.64
CA LEU A 59 -21.50 -13.24 31.11
C LEU A 59 -21.52 -14.28 32.23
N ILE A 60 -20.56 -14.21 33.17
CA ILE A 60 -20.50 -15.12 34.33
C ILE A 60 -21.76 -14.99 35.19
N LEU A 61 -22.15 -13.77 35.56
CA LEU A 61 -23.36 -13.51 36.35
C LEU A 61 -24.63 -13.97 35.61
N GLY A 62 -24.67 -13.75 34.29
CA GLY A 62 -25.73 -14.19 33.39
C GLY A 62 -25.89 -15.71 33.40
N LEU A 63 -24.81 -16.46 33.25
CA LEU A 63 -24.86 -17.93 33.31
C LEU A 63 -25.26 -18.45 34.70
N LEU A 64 -24.73 -17.83 35.76
CA LEU A 64 -25.04 -18.23 37.14
C LEU A 64 -26.50 -18.00 37.53
N ILE A 65 -27.18 -16.99 36.98
CA ILE A 65 -28.57 -16.66 37.34
C ILE A 65 -29.61 -17.55 36.62
N VAL A 66 -29.25 -18.18 35.50
CA VAL A 66 -30.16 -18.99 34.67
C VAL A 66 -30.77 -20.15 35.45
N VAL A 67 -29.94 -21.04 35.99
CA VAL A 67 -30.43 -22.28 36.67
C VAL A 67 -31.26 -21.97 37.91
N PRO A 68 -30.81 -21.11 38.87
CA PRO A 68 -31.62 -20.74 40.02
C PRO A 68 -32.97 -20.12 39.64
N THR A 69 -33.00 -19.30 38.59
CA THR A 69 -34.24 -18.65 38.13
C THR A 69 -35.21 -19.64 37.48
N ILE A 70 -34.72 -20.55 36.63
CA ILE A 70 -35.53 -21.61 36.03
C ILE A 70 -36.10 -22.53 37.11
N VAL A 71 -35.25 -23.00 38.04
CA VAL A 71 -35.68 -23.85 39.16
C VAL A 71 -36.70 -23.12 40.02
N PHE A 72 -36.45 -21.86 40.36
CA PHE A 72 -37.40 -21.06 41.14
C PHE A 72 -38.73 -20.92 40.39
N GLY A 73 -38.70 -20.52 39.12
CA GLY A 73 -39.88 -20.27 38.30
C GLY A 73 -40.74 -21.51 38.12
N LEU A 74 -40.15 -22.65 37.75
CA LEU A 74 -40.88 -23.92 37.56
C LEU A 74 -41.48 -24.44 38.87
N VAL A 75 -40.72 -24.44 39.96
CA VAL A 75 -41.22 -24.89 41.27
C VAL A 75 -42.28 -23.94 41.81
N HIS A 76 -42.11 -22.63 41.65
CA HIS A 76 -43.08 -21.63 42.06
C HIS A 76 -44.38 -21.74 41.25
N LEU A 77 -44.28 -21.91 39.93
CA LEU A 77 -45.40 -22.13 39.02
C LEU A 77 -46.20 -23.37 39.42
N ARG A 78 -45.53 -24.50 39.65
CA ARG A 78 -46.15 -25.75 40.13
C ARG A 78 -46.90 -25.57 41.45
N ASN A 79 -46.42 -24.69 42.33
CA ASN A 79 -47.05 -24.42 43.63
C ASN A 79 -48.21 -23.41 43.56
N THR A 80 -48.34 -22.66 42.45
CA THR A 80 -49.26 -21.51 42.37
C THR A 80 -50.26 -21.54 41.21
N TYR A 81 -50.11 -22.43 40.21
CA TYR A 81 -50.95 -22.45 39.00
C TYR A 81 -52.47 -22.54 39.26
N ASN A 82 -52.86 -23.22 40.33
CA ASN A 82 -54.26 -23.41 40.74
C ASN A 82 -54.77 -22.39 41.78
N ARG A 83 -54.05 -21.29 42.02
CA ARG A 83 -54.47 -20.28 43.01
C ARG A 83 -55.60 -19.38 42.45
N PRO A 84 -56.53 -18.93 43.32
CA PRO A 84 -57.71 -18.17 42.90
C PRO A 84 -57.40 -16.77 42.36
N ASN A 85 -56.29 -16.15 42.78
CA ASN A 85 -55.86 -14.84 42.27
C ASN A 85 -55.22 -14.99 40.89
N ARG A 86 -56.07 -14.99 39.85
CA ARG A 86 -55.65 -15.18 38.45
C ARG A 86 -54.76 -14.06 37.93
N GLN A 87 -54.95 -12.82 38.39
CA GLN A 87 -54.13 -11.67 37.98
C GLN A 87 -52.67 -11.83 38.45
N ALA A 88 -52.46 -12.17 39.73
CA ALA A 88 -51.12 -12.42 40.25
C ALA A 88 -50.45 -13.64 39.57
N VAL A 89 -51.19 -14.70 39.27
CA VAL A 89 -50.67 -15.88 38.55
C VAL A 89 -50.23 -15.51 37.13
N ARG A 90 -51.07 -14.79 36.36
CA ARG A 90 -50.74 -14.34 34.99
C ARG A 90 -49.53 -13.40 34.95
N ALA A 91 -49.47 -12.42 35.85
CA ALA A 91 -48.30 -11.52 35.96
C ALA A 91 -47.02 -12.29 36.34
N GLY A 92 -47.14 -13.34 37.16
CA GLY A 92 -46.04 -14.25 37.48
C GLY A 92 -45.57 -15.06 36.26
N TRP A 93 -46.49 -15.53 35.40
CA TRP A 93 -46.15 -16.20 34.14
C TRP A 93 -45.44 -15.24 33.19
N ALA A 94 -45.96 -14.02 33.03
CA ALA A 94 -45.34 -12.99 32.19
C ALA A 94 -43.92 -12.64 32.68
N THR A 95 -43.73 -12.50 34.00
CA THR A 95 -42.40 -12.29 34.59
C THR A 95 -41.45 -13.44 34.26
N PHE A 96 -41.90 -14.68 34.39
CA PHE A 96 -41.08 -15.85 34.11
C PHE A 96 -40.74 -15.98 32.63
N LEU A 97 -41.72 -15.78 31.73
CA LEU A 97 -41.50 -15.78 30.28
C LEU A 97 -40.52 -14.67 29.86
N ALA A 98 -40.64 -13.47 30.43
CA ALA A 98 -39.71 -12.37 30.19
C ALA A 98 -38.28 -12.72 30.66
N ALA A 99 -38.14 -13.39 31.80
CA ALA A 99 -36.84 -13.88 32.26
C ALA A 99 -36.25 -14.96 31.33
N ILE A 100 -37.07 -15.91 30.86
CA ILE A 100 -36.65 -16.91 29.87
C ILE A 100 -36.23 -16.24 28.55
N LEU A 101 -36.99 -15.25 28.07
CA LEU A 101 -36.64 -14.48 26.88
C LEU A 101 -35.30 -13.75 27.05
N THR A 102 -35.04 -13.19 28.24
CA THR A 102 -33.74 -12.56 28.58
C THR A 102 -32.60 -13.57 28.47
N PHE A 103 -32.79 -14.80 28.97
CA PHE A 103 -31.77 -15.85 28.92
C PHE A 103 -31.53 -16.36 27.51
N ILE A 104 -32.61 -16.62 26.74
CA ILE A 104 -32.50 -17.08 25.35
C ILE A 104 -31.80 -16.03 24.50
N SER A 105 -32.22 -14.77 24.60
CA SER A 105 -31.58 -13.66 23.86
C SER A 105 -30.13 -13.45 24.28
N GLY A 106 -29.79 -13.58 25.58
CA GLY A 106 -28.42 -13.48 26.06
C GLY A 106 -27.51 -14.59 25.52
N ILE A 107 -27.97 -15.85 25.56
CA ILE A 107 -27.23 -16.99 25.00
C ILE A 107 -27.08 -16.85 23.49
N ALA A 108 -28.13 -16.41 22.79
CA ALA A 108 -28.10 -16.20 21.34
C ALA A 108 -27.06 -15.14 20.91
N LEU A 109 -26.78 -14.16 21.76
CA LEU A 109 -25.76 -13.13 21.51
C LEU A 109 -24.33 -13.62 21.76
N THR A 110 -24.14 -14.75 22.46
CA THR A 110 -22.81 -15.23 22.89
C THR A 110 -22.04 -16.07 21.87
N ARG A 111 -22.52 -16.25 20.61
CA ARG A 111 -21.82 -16.99 19.52
C ARG A 111 -21.05 -18.23 20.00
N VAL A 112 -21.72 -19.06 20.82
CA VAL A 112 -21.05 -20.16 21.53
C VAL A 112 -20.97 -21.41 20.65
N ASP A 113 -19.78 -21.98 20.55
CA ASP A 113 -19.55 -23.32 20.00
C ASP A 113 -19.70 -24.35 21.13
N LEU A 114 -20.86 -25.03 21.20
CA LEU A 114 -21.13 -26.09 22.19
C LEU A 114 -21.14 -27.45 21.50
N GLY A 115 -20.02 -28.18 21.60
CA GLY A 115 -19.92 -29.58 21.15
C GLY A 115 -20.26 -29.81 19.67
N GLY A 116 -19.83 -28.89 18.79
CA GLY A 116 -20.10 -28.94 17.35
C GLY A 116 -21.43 -28.30 16.93
N PHE A 117 -22.29 -27.90 17.86
CA PHE A 117 -23.47 -27.07 17.56
C PHE A 117 -23.10 -25.58 17.64
N ARG A 118 -23.08 -24.93 16.47
CA ARG A 118 -22.75 -23.51 16.32
C ARG A 118 -24.02 -22.68 16.28
N LEU A 119 -24.27 -21.90 17.32
CA LEU A 119 -25.36 -20.93 17.36
C LEU A 119 -24.78 -19.56 16.97
N ASP A 120 -24.61 -19.35 15.66
CA ASP A 120 -24.06 -18.11 15.11
C ASP A 120 -25.14 -17.29 14.42
N LEU A 121 -25.46 -16.14 15.01
CA LEU A 121 -26.26 -15.10 14.36
C LEU A 121 -25.30 -14.23 13.54
N THR A 122 -25.01 -14.67 12.32
CA THR A 122 -24.20 -13.93 11.34
C THR A 122 -24.99 -12.78 10.70
N ASN A 123 -26.31 -12.91 10.61
CA ASN A 123 -27.19 -11.89 10.07
C ASN A 123 -27.45 -10.75 11.07
N ASP A 124 -27.11 -9.52 10.66
CA ASP A 124 -27.22 -8.32 11.49
C ASP A 124 -28.65 -8.01 11.98
N ALA A 125 -29.66 -8.29 11.17
CA ALA A 125 -31.05 -8.05 11.56
C ALA A 125 -31.47 -8.97 12.73
N TRP A 126 -31.11 -10.25 12.65
CA TRP A 126 -31.39 -11.20 13.72
C TRP A 126 -30.59 -10.92 14.99
N ARG A 127 -29.32 -10.51 14.84
CA ARG A 127 -28.49 -10.09 15.97
C ARG A 127 -29.06 -8.85 16.66
N SER A 128 -29.47 -7.84 15.88
CA SER A 128 -30.12 -6.63 16.39
C SER A 128 -31.43 -6.96 17.13
N ALA A 129 -32.25 -7.85 16.57
CA ALA A 129 -33.47 -8.32 17.22
C ALA A 129 -33.17 -9.03 18.56
N ALA A 130 -32.16 -9.90 18.60
CA ALA A 130 -31.72 -10.57 19.82
C ALA A 130 -31.20 -9.56 20.86
N TYR A 131 -30.42 -8.55 20.45
CA TYR A 131 -29.93 -7.48 21.31
C TYR A 131 -31.07 -6.68 21.93
N TRP A 132 -32.01 -6.18 21.12
CA TRP A 132 -33.15 -5.42 21.63
C TRP A 132 -34.08 -6.27 22.50
N ALA A 133 -34.25 -7.56 22.18
CA ALA A 133 -34.94 -8.49 23.07
C ALA A 133 -34.22 -8.63 24.42
N HIS A 134 -32.88 -8.72 24.42
CA HIS A 134 -32.07 -8.82 25.63
C HIS A 134 -32.12 -7.56 26.50
N VAL A 135 -32.28 -6.39 25.88
CA VAL A 135 -32.46 -5.11 26.59
C VAL A 135 -33.90 -4.95 27.12
N ALA A 136 -34.92 -5.26 26.32
CA ALA A 136 -36.32 -5.01 26.67
C ALA A 136 -36.91 -6.05 27.63
N ALA A 137 -36.55 -7.33 27.48
CA ALA A 137 -37.07 -8.43 28.30
C ALA A 137 -36.83 -8.28 29.82
N PRO A 138 -35.65 -7.86 30.32
CA PRO A 138 -35.46 -7.66 31.77
C PRO A 138 -36.22 -6.46 32.32
N LEU A 139 -36.45 -5.41 31.52
CA LEU A 139 -37.32 -4.28 31.90
C LEU A 139 -38.78 -4.75 32.03
N MET A 140 -39.24 -5.55 31.07
CA MET A 140 -40.56 -6.18 31.12
C MET A 140 -40.67 -7.13 32.32
N ALA A 141 -39.66 -7.96 32.60
CA ALA A 141 -39.64 -8.85 33.75
C ALA A 141 -39.74 -8.06 35.06
N SER A 142 -39.01 -6.95 35.18
CA SER A 142 -39.04 -6.07 36.35
C SER A 142 -40.41 -5.42 36.54
N TRP A 143 -41.02 -4.91 35.47
CA TRP A 143 -42.36 -4.32 35.52
C TRP A 143 -43.43 -5.35 35.86
N MET A 144 -43.40 -6.52 35.21
CA MET A 144 -44.34 -7.61 35.49
C MET A 144 -44.17 -8.16 36.90
N PHE A 145 -42.95 -8.16 37.44
CA PHE A 145 -42.70 -8.52 38.83
C PHE A 145 -43.34 -7.50 39.80
N VAL A 146 -43.24 -6.20 39.51
CA VAL A 146 -43.94 -5.16 40.29
C VAL A 146 -45.45 -5.41 40.28
N LEU A 147 -46.04 -5.61 39.10
CA LEU A 147 -47.48 -5.92 38.96
C LEU A 147 -47.87 -7.22 39.70
N HIS A 148 -47.04 -8.26 39.61
CA HIS A 148 -47.23 -9.52 40.34
C HIS A 148 -47.26 -9.31 41.87
N ARG A 149 -46.46 -8.38 42.40
CA ARG A 149 -46.41 -8.08 43.84
C ARG A 149 -47.51 -7.12 44.27
N LEU A 150 -47.91 -6.16 43.43
CA LEU A 150 -49.06 -5.28 43.68
C LEU A 150 -50.37 -6.07 43.72
N ALA A 151 -50.56 -7.03 42.81
CA ALA A 151 -51.70 -7.95 42.82
C ALA A 151 -51.62 -9.00 43.95
N GLY A 152 -50.50 -9.09 44.68
CA GLY A 152 -50.21 -10.13 45.67
C GLY A 152 -49.85 -9.58 47.06
N ARG A 153 -48.65 -9.94 47.56
CA ARG A 153 -48.13 -9.43 48.86
C ARG A 153 -47.40 -8.11 48.67
N ARG A 154 -47.69 -7.12 49.53
CA ARG A 154 -47.08 -5.77 49.51
C ARG A 154 -45.54 -5.82 49.39
N ILE A 155 -45.00 -4.99 48.51
CA ILE A 155 -43.56 -4.78 48.32
C ILE A 155 -42.97 -4.12 49.57
N LYS A 156 -41.83 -4.64 50.05
CA LYS A 156 -41.09 -4.05 51.17
C LYS A 156 -40.10 -3.01 50.63
N TRP A 157 -40.62 -1.84 50.25
CA TRP A 157 -39.84 -0.75 49.62
C TRP A 157 -38.59 -0.33 50.40
N LYS A 158 -38.61 -0.38 51.74
CA LYS A 158 -37.44 -0.10 52.59
C LYS A 158 -36.25 -1.04 52.34
N ILE A 159 -36.51 -2.29 51.97
CA ILE A 159 -35.45 -3.26 51.61
C ILE A 159 -34.93 -2.94 50.20
N GLY A 160 -35.82 -2.63 49.27
CA GLY A 160 -35.44 -2.20 47.91
C GLY A 160 -34.57 -0.94 47.91
N ALA A 161 -34.92 0.07 48.71
CA ALA A 161 -34.14 1.31 48.84
C ALA A 161 -32.72 1.08 49.41
N LYS A 162 -32.56 0.15 50.38
CA LYS A 162 -31.24 -0.21 50.90
C LYS A 162 -30.36 -0.87 49.84
N TRP A 163 -30.91 -1.80 49.07
CA TRP A 163 -30.19 -2.45 47.97
C TRP A 163 -29.87 -1.48 46.83
N ALA A 164 -30.78 -0.54 46.52
CA ALA A 164 -30.53 0.52 45.55
C ALA A 164 -29.38 1.45 45.98
N GLY A 165 -29.28 1.78 47.27
CA GLY A 165 -28.16 2.57 47.80
C GLY A 165 -26.81 1.86 47.70
N VAL A 166 -26.75 0.56 48.02
CA VAL A 166 -25.54 -0.26 47.87
C VAL A 166 -25.14 -0.37 46.39
N ALA A 167 -26.12 -0.61 45.51
CA ALA A 167 -25.93 -0.65 44.07
C ALA A 167 -25.36 0.66 43.51
N ALA A 168 -25.90 1.80 43.93
CA ALA A 168 -25.42 3.12 43.51
C ALA A 168 -23.99 3.40 44.00
N GLY A 169 -23.66 3.04 45.25
CA GLY A 169 -22.31 3.17 45.78
C GLY A 169 -21.29 2.31 45.03
N PHE A 170 -21.65 1.07 44.69
CA PHE A 170 -20.81 0.18 43.90
C PHE A 170 -20.64 0.67 42.46
N ALA A 171 -21.70 1.19 41.83
CA ALA A 171 -21.61 1.82 40.52
C ALA A 171 -20.65 3.03 40.52
N ALA A 172 -20.75 3.91 41.52
CA ALA A 172 -19.85 5.07 41.67
C ALA A 172 -18.37 4.63 41.81
N LEU A 173 -18.11 3.55 42.56
CA LEU A 173 -16.77 2.97 42.68
C LEU A 173 -16.26 2.45 41.33
N MET A 174 -17.09 1.74 40.55
CA MET A 174 -16.70 1.26 39.22
C MET A 174 -16.33 2.41 38.27
N PHE A 175 -17.10 3.50 38.27
CA PHE A 175 -16.77 4.69 37.47
C PHE A 175 -15.47 5.37 37.93
N MET A 176 -15.22 5.44 39.23
CA MET A 176 -13.98 5.99 39.77
C MET A 176 -12.77 5.16 39.32
N VAL A 177 -12.87 3.83 39.32
CA VAL A 177 -11.82 2.93 38.83
C VAL A 177 -11.58 3.12 37.33
N GLN A 178 -12.65 3.22 36.53
CA GLN A 178 -12.50 3.48 35.09
C GLN A 178 -11.86 4.83 34.79
N ALA A 179 -12.21 5.88 35.55
CA ALA A 179 -11.64 7.21 35.37
C ALA A 179 -10.14 7.29 35.72
N GLN A 180 -9.60 6.27 36.40
CA GLN A 180 -8.19 6.14 36.72
C GLN A 180 -7.39 5.33 35.69
N ASP A 181 -8.01 4.79 34.64
CA ASP A 181 -7.27 4.08 33.58
C ASP A 181 -6.47 5.10 32.75
N PRO A 182 -5.12 5.06 32.78
CA PRO A 182 -4.29 6.04 32.07
C PRO A 182 -4.27 5.81 30.55
N ARG A 183 -4.72 4.64 30.09
CA ARG A 183 -4.70 4.27 28.67
C ARG A 183 -5.77 5.02 27.90
N SER A 184 -5.35 5.63 26.81
CA SER A 184 -6.19 6.48 25.97
C SER A 184 -6.16 5.98 24.55
N TRP A 185 -7.34 5.75 24.00
CA TRP A 185 -7.53 5.24 22.66
C TRP A 185 -7.08 6.26 21.62
N GLY A 186 -6.30 5.80 20.63
CA GLY A 186 -6.01 6.55 19.42
C GLY A 186 -5.53 7.97 19.67
N ARG A 187 -4.55 8.15 20.57
CA ARG A 187 -3.78 9.40 20.62
C ARG A 187 -2.71 9.38 19.54
N GLU A 188 -2.35 10.53 19.02
CA GLU A 188 -1.26 10.66 18.03
C GLU A 188 0.14 10.40 18.64
N GLY A 189 0.25 10.43 19.97
CA GLY A 189 1.53 10.35 20.70
C GLY A 189 2.26 11.69 20.74
N PRO A 190 3.44 11.77 21.37
CA PRO A 190 4.27 12.98 21.34
C PRO A 190 4.84 13.25 19.94
N GLU A 191 5.06 14.54 19.59
CA GLU A 191 5.64 14.92 18.29
C GLU A 191 7.11 14.47 18.11
N SER A 192 7.85 14.24 19.21
CA SER A 192 9.20 13.67 19.19
C SER A 192 9.32 12.53 20.20
N ALA A 193 10.03 11.49 19.81
CA ALA A 193 10.46 10.39 20.67
C ALA A 193 11.90 10.06 20.28
N ASP A 194 12.86 10.61 21.02
CA ASP A 194 14.31 10.53 20.73
C ASP A 194 14.80 9.09 20.49
N TYR A 195 14.09 8.09 21.03
CA TYR A 195 14.37 6.67 20.85
C TYR A 195 14.23 6.16 19.41
N PHE A 196 13.35 6.76 18.60
CA PHE A 196 13.01 6.23 17.27
C PHE A 196 13.68 6.99 16.11
N GLU A 197 14.25 8.17 16.36
CA GLU A 197 14.94 8.93 15.32
C GLU A 197 16.15 8.17 14.75
N PRO A 198 16.43 8.25 13.43
CA PRO A 198 15.81 9.14 12.42
C PRO A 198 14.56 8.57 11.71
N SER A 199 14.01 7.43 12.15
CA SER A 199 12.69 6.98 11.70
C SER A 199 11.60 7.94 12.18
N LEU A 200 10.51 8.08 11.42
CA LEU A 200 9.35 8.89 11.79
C LEU A 200 8.27 8.10 12.53
N ALA A 201 8.54 6.83 12.87
CA ALA A 201 7.65 5.98 13.64
C ALA A 201 7.56 6.45 15.09
N ARG A 202 6.36 6.33 15.66
CA ARG A 202 6.06 6.75 17.04
C ARG A 202 5.18 5.70 17.72
N THR A 203 5.17 5.74 19.05
CA THR A 203 4.19 5.03 19.88
C THR A 203 3.24 6.03 20.54
N THR A 204 2.03 5.59 20.90
CA THR A 204 1.04 6.47 21.56
C THR A 204 1.50 6.98 22.92
N SER A 205 2.35 6.24 23.63
CA SER A 205 2.97 6.64 24.90
C SER A 205 4.25 7.45 24.73
N GLY A 206 4.95 7.30 23.60
CA GLY A 206 6.35 7.73 23.44
C GLY A 206 7.38 6.73 24.01
N ASP A 207 6.92 5.66 24.66
CA ASP A 207 7.74 4.59 25.22
C ASP A 207 7.71 3.33 24.33
N PHE A 208 8.55 2.34 24.63
CA PHE A 208 8.55 1.05 23.94
C PHE A 208 7.28 0.22 24.22
N ILE A 209 6.92 -0.63 23.26
CA ILE A 209 5.82 -1.61 23.36
C ILE A 209 6.43 -3.01 23.54
N ASP A 210 5.86 -3.82 24.43
CA ASP A 210 6.31 -5.21 24.62
C ASP A 210 6.27 -6.00 23.31
N ALA A 211 7.36 -6.69 22.98
CA ALA A 211 7.47 -7.45 21.74
C ALA A 211 6.42 -8.58 21.64
N GLU A 212 6.04 -9.21 22.76
CA GLU A 212 5.01 -10.26 22.77
C GLU A 212 3.63 -9.72 22.30
N VAL A 213 3.38 -8.42 22.52
CA VAL A 213 2.15 -7.77 22.07
C VAL A 213 2.17 -7.53 20.55
N LEU A 214 3.35 -7.25 19.99
CA LEU A 214 3.54 -6.98 18.56
C LEU A 214 3.72 -8.24 17.72
N ASP A 215 4.28 -9.31 18.29
CA ASP A 215 4.56 -10.59 17.64
C ASP A 215 3.59 -11.70 18.11
N ASN A 216 2.34 -11.61 17.63
CA ASN A 216 1.28 -12.53 18.07
C ASN A 216 0.37 -12.99 16.91
N ASP A 217 0.96 -13.34 15.77
CA ASP A 217 0.18 -13.73 14.59
C ASP A 217 -0.56 -15.07 14.77
N GLU A 218 -0.06 -15.94 15.65
CA GLU A 218 -0.76 -17.18 16.04
C GLU A 218 -2.12 -16.90 16.68
N TYR A 219 -2.29 -15.76 17.38
CA TYR A 219 -3.57 -15.34 17.90
C TYR A 219 -4.55 -14.97 16.78
N CYS A 220 -4.08 -14.29 15.74
CA CYS A 220 -4.86 -13.92 14.55
C CYS A 220 -5.27 -15.15 13.72
N LEU A 221 -4.34 -16.10 13.51
CA LEU A 221 -4.55 -17.35 12.77
C LEU A 221 -5.77 -18.14 13.27
N GLN A 222 -6.09 -18.10 14.56
CA GLN A 222 -7.23 -18.82 15.14
C GLN A 222 -8.60 -18.38 14.56
N CYS A 223 -8.69 -17.22 13.91
CA CYS A 223 -9.92 -16.63 13.37
C CYS A 223 -9.80 -16.09 11.94
N HIS A 224 -8.57 -15.97 11.40
CA HIS A 224 -8.25 -15.36 10.12
C HIS A 224 -7.25 -16.23 9.32
N GLU A 225 -7.61 -17.49 9.13
CA GLU A 225 -6.73 -18.50 8.49
C GLU A 225 -6.30 -18.09 7.08
N ASP A 226 -7.22 -17.72 6.19
CA ASP A 226 -6.87 -17.36 4.80
C ASP A 226 -5.93 -16.13 4.71
N ALA A 227 -6.18 -15.11 5.53
CA ALA A 227 -5.32 -13.93 5.59
C ALA A 227 -3.93 -14.25 6.15
N TYR A 228 -3.85 -15.11 7.17
CA TYR A 228 -2.57 -15.57 7.70
C TYR A 228 -1.79 -16.40 6.67
N GLN A 229 -2.46 -17.32 5.98
CA GLN A 229 -1.80 -18.15 4.96
C GLN A 229 -1.23 -17.28 3.85
N SER A 230 -2.01 -16.37 3.28
CA SER A 230 -1.51 -15.44 2.24
C SER A 230 -0.40 -14.52 2.75
N TRP A 231 -0.50 -13.99 3.98
CA TRP A 231 0.58 -13.20 4.61
C TRP A 231 1.87 -14.01 4.79
N SER A 232 1.78 -15.30 5.15
CA SER A 232 2.95 -16.15 5.37
C SER A 232 3.82 -16.32 4.11
N HIS A 233 3.24 -16.07 2.91
CA HIS A 233 3.90 -16.08 1.61
C HIS A 233 4.27 -14.68 1.09
N SER A 234 4.27 -13.67 1.95
CA SER A 234 4.51 -12.28 1.55
C SER A 234 5.94 -11.81 1.82
N ALA A 235 6.38 -10.79 1.08
CA ALA A 235 7.61 -10.09 1.42
C ALA A 235 7.54 -9.34 2.77
N HIS A 236 6.33 -9.07 3.29
CA HIS A 236 6.14 -8.50 4.63
C HIS A 236 6.50 -9.51 5.73
N ARG A 237 6.16 -10.79 5.56
CA ARG A 237 6.62 -11.88 6.45
C ARG A 237 8.15 -12.03 6.43
N PHE A 238 8.78 -11.69 5.31
CA PHE A 238 10.24 -11.75 5.10
C PHE A 238 10.85 -10.35 4.97
N SER A 239 10.53 -9.44 5.90
CA SER A 239 11.01 -8.04 5.88
C SER A 239 12.14 -7.74 6.86
N SER A 240 12.32 -8.55 7.91
CA SER A 240 13.32 -8.35 8.97
C SER A 240 14.56 -9.24 8.77
N PHE A 241 15.30 -9.58 9.83
CA PHE A 241 16.52 -10.40 9.79
C PHE A 241 16.29 -11.82 9.23
N ASN A 242 15.04 -12.26 9.14
CA ASN A 242 14.62 -13.47 8.43
C ASN A 242 14.76 -13.39 6.89
N ASN A 243 15.10 -12.24 6.35
CA ASN A 243 15.45 -12.00 4.95
C ASN A 243 16.97 -11.84 4.82
N GLY A 244 17.67 -12.92 4.44
CA GLY A 244 19.13 -12.96 4.32
C GLY A 244 19.74 -11.78 3.54
N PRO A 245 19.25 -11.46 2.33
CA PRO A 245 19.69 -10.27 1.60
C PRO A 245 19.57 -8.96 2.39
N TYR A 246 18.42 -8.71 3.01
CA TYR A 246 18.22 -7.50 3.82
C TYR A 246 19.14 -7.49 5.04
N ALA A 247 19.18 -8.59 5.79
CA ALA A 247 20.02 -8.73 6.98
C ALA A 247 21.50 -8.43 6.69
N LYS A 248 22.02 -8.97 5.57
CA LYS A 248 23.41 -8.74 5.17
C LYS A 248 23.70 -7.27 4.85
N SER A 249 22.81 -6.63 4.10
CA SER A 249 22.93 -5.20 3.77
C SER A 249 22.87 -4.33 5.04
N LEU A 250 21.92 -4.62 5.93
CA LEU A 250 21.76 -3.90 7.20
C LEU A 250 22.99 -4.08 8.11
N GLN A 251 23.54 -5.28 8.20
CA GLN A 251 24.77 -5.54 8.97
C GLN A 251 25.95 -4.73 8.43
N GLU A 252 26.12 -4.63 7.11
CA GLU A 252 27.16 -3.78 6.51
C GLU A 252 26.93 -2.29 6.83
N THR A 253 25.70 -1.79 6.68
CA THR A 253 25.34 -0.41 7.07
C THR A 253 25.60 -0.14 8.55
N ARG A 254 25.24 -1.07 9.44
CA ARG A 254 25.49 -0.93 10.89
C ARG A 254 26.98 -0.93 11.21
N ALA A 255 27.77 -1.78 10.56
CA ALA A 255 29.22 -1.78 10.69
C ALA A 255 29.85 -0.45 10.20
N PHE A 256 29.37 0.07 9.06
CA PHE A 256 29.79 1.38 8.54
C PHE A 256 29.46 2.52 9.51
N LEU A 257 28.22 2.57 10.02
CA LEU A 257 27.79 3.59 10.97
C LEU A 257 28.56 3.52 12.29
N SER A 258 28.79 2.30 12.81
CA SER A 258 29.60 2.09 14.00
C SER A 258 31.03 2.61 13.81
N ALA A 259 31.64 2.36 12.64
CA ALA A 259 32.96 2.88 12.31
C ALA A 259 33.00 4.42 12.13
N ARG A 260 31.93 5.01 11.59
CA ARG A 260 31.84 6.47 11.31
C ARG A 260 31.47 7.29 12.56
N ASP A 261 30.50 6.82 13.32
CA ASP A 261 29.79 7.59 14.35
C ASP A 261 29.93 6.98 15.77
N GLY A 262 30.51 5.78 15.89
CA GLY A 262 30.65 5.06 17.16
C GLY A 262 29.35 4.44 17.68
N ASN A 263 28.28 4.41 16.87
CA ASN A 263 26.99 3.81 17.19
C ASN A 263 26.23 3.43 15.90
N THR A 264 25.11 2.72 16.03
CA THR A 264 24.28 2.25 14.90
C THR A 264 22.96 3.01 14.75
N GLN A 265 22.75 4.13 15.48
CA GLN A 265 21.45 4.79 15.61
C GLN A 265 20.83 5.18 14.27
N ALA A 266 21.62 5.65 13.30
CA ALA A 266 21.10 6.04 11.99
C ALA A 266 20.47 4.87 11.21
N SER A 267 20.77 3.61 11.55
CA SER A 267 20.14 2.42 10.96
C SER A 267 18.67 2.25 11.37
N ARG A 268 18.19 2.96 12.41
CA ARG A 268 16.76 2.99 12.79
C ARG A 268 15.87 3.49 11.66
N PHE A 269 16.42 4.26 10.72
CA PHE A 269 15.79 4.60 9.44
C PHE A 269 15.19 3.37 8.74
N CYS A 270 15.91 2.25 8.71
CA CYS A 270 15.45 1.00 8.11
C CYS A 270 14.38 0.33 8.97
N ALA A 271 14.62 0.32 10.29
CA ALA A 271 13.87 -0.45 11.28
C ALA A 271 12.39 -0.07 11.39
N GLY A 272 12.05 1.20 11.16
CA GLY A 272 10.66 1.66 11.17
C GLY A 272 9.76 0.99 10.10
N CYS A 273 10.36 0.54 9.00
CA CYS A 273 9.65 -0.12 7.91
C CYS A 273 9.90 -1.64 7.88
N HIS A 274 11.11 -2.09 8.19
CA HIS A 274 11.55 -3.48 8.03
C HIS A 274 11.50 -4.32 9.32
N ASP A 275 11.83 -3.70 10.45
CA ASP A 275 12.04 -4.37 11.74
C ASP A 275 11.16 -3.79 12.86
N PRO A 276 9.85 -3.50 12.64
CA PRO A 276 9.05 -2.73 13.58
C PRO A 276 8.89 -3.43 14.94
N VAL A 277 8.89 -4.76 15.02
CA VAL A 277 8.81 -5.48 16.30
C VAL A 277 10.05 -5.28 17.17
N PRO A 278 11.27 -5.67 16.75
CA PRO A 278 12.47 -5.41 17.56
C PRO A 278 12.72 -3.90 17.72
N PHE A 279 12.29 -3.06 16.77
CA PHE A 279 12.46 -1.62 16.87
C PHE A 279 11.59 -0.97 17.95
N LEU A 280 10.27 -1.20 17.92
CA LEU A 280 9.34 -0.58 18.85
C LEU A 280 9.38 -1.20 20.24
N SER A 281 10.01 -2.37 20.41
CA SER A 281 10.31 -2.97 21.71
C SER A 281 11.65 -2.53 22.31
N GLY A 282 12.45 -1.76 21.56
CA GLY A 282 13.79 -1.32 21.98
C GLY A 282 14.88 -2.37 21.83
N ALA A 283 14.55 -3.56 21.31
CA ALA A 283 15.51 -4.63 21.09
C ALA A 283 16.47 -4.34 19.92
N PHE A 284 16.09 -3.54 18.92
CA PHE A 284 16.87 -3.32 17.68
C PHE A 284 18.27 -2.70 17.89
N ASP A 285 18.47 -2.01 19.02
CA ASP A 285 19.77 -1.43 19.39
C ASP A 285 20.65 -2.42 20.17
N ASP A 286 20.19 -3.65 20.44
CA ASP A 286 20.98 -4.66 21.13
C ASP A 286 22.24 -5.03 20.31
N PRO A 287 23.45 -4.95 20.91
CA PRO A 287 24.70 -5.31 20.22
C PRO A 287 24.74 -6.73 19.64
N ARG A 288 23.88 -7.64 20.10
CA ARG A 288 23.78 -9.00 19.54
C ARG A 288 23.47 -9.03 18.05
N TRP A 289 22.79 -8.01 17.51
CA TRP A 289 22.49 -7.91 16.08
C TRP A 289 23.74 -7.61 15.23
N ASP A 290 24.80 -7.09 15.86
CA ASP A 290 26.07 -6.72 15.23
C ASP A 290 27.12 -7.83 15.34
N ASP A 291 26.86 -8.90 16.10
CA ASP A 291 27.77 -10.02 16.27
C ASP A 291 27.72 -10.92 15.01
N PRO A 292 28.83 -11.06 14.26
CA PRO A 292 28.86 -11.89 13.06
C PRO A 292 28.69 -13.39 13.35
N ASP A 293 28.97 -13.83 14.58
CA ASP A 293 28.80 -15.22 15.01
C ASP A 293 27.39 -15.49 15.55
N TYR A 294 26.56 -14.46 15.72
CA TYR A 294 25.18 -14.59 16.18
C TYR A 294 24.23 -14.91 15.03
N ALA A 295 23.44 -15.98 15.18
CA ALA A 295 22.44 -16.38 14.21
C ALA A 295 21.21 -15.47 14.26
N VAL A 296 21.34 -14.21 13.83
CA VAL A 296 20.26 -13.19 13.85
C VAL A 296 18.98 -13.68 13.19
N SER A 297 19.09 -14.50 12.14
CA SER A 297 17.96 -15.06 11.40
C SER A 297 17.27 -16.22 12.13
N GLU A 298 17.79 -16.71 13.25
CA GLU A 298 17.14 -17.75 14.06
C GLU A 298 16.53 -17.19 15.36
N ASP A 299 16.85 -15.94 15.71
CA ASP A 299 16.26 -15.24 16.84
C ASP A 299 14.75 -15.00 16.62
N PRO A 300 13.87 -15.29 17.61
CA PRO A 300 12.44 -15.01 17.49
C PRO A 300 12.14 -13.55 17.12
N LEU A 301 12.84 -12.57 17.70
CA LEU A 301 12.68 -11.16 17.36
C LEU A 301 13.28 -10.80 15.99
N GLY A 302 14.27 -11.54 15.51
CA GLY A 302 14.78 -11.42 14.14
C GLY A 302 13.84 -12.06 13.10
N GLN A 303 12.98 -12.99 13.55
CA GLN A 303 11.89 -13.57 12.77
C GLN A 303 10.62 -12.70 12.78
N ALA A 304 10.44 -11.87 13.80
CA ALA A 304 9.33 -10.95 13.97
C ALA A 304 9.41 -9.77 12.99
N ALA A 305 8.86 -10.01 11.80
CA ALA A 305 8.84 -9.10 10.67
C ALA A 305 7.65 -8.10 10.75
N ILE A 306 7.10 -7.68 9.62
CA ILE A 306 5.82 -6.96 9.59
C ILE A 306 4.69 -7.97 9.86
N THR A 307 4.28 -8.06 11.13
CA THR A 307 3.20 -8.93 11.62
C THR A 307 1.81 -8.37 11.33
N CYS A 308 0.75 -9.15 11.59
CA CYS A 308 -0.63 -8.68 11.54
C CYS A 308 -0.81 -7.47 12.46
N THR A 309 -0.28 -7.55 13.67
CA THR A 309 -0.37 -6.47 14.66
C THR A 309 0.36 -5.23 14.21
N VAL A 310 1.54 -5.34 13.60
CA VAL A 310 2.30 -4.17 13.12
C VAL A 310 1.44 -3.32 12.17
N CYS A 311 0.79 -3.93 11.18
CA CYS A 311 -0.08 -3.18 10.26
C CYS A 311 -1.36 -2.71 10.95
N HIS A 312 -2.02 -3.59 11.71
CA HIS A 312 -3.36 -3.33 12.23
C HIS A 312 -3.39 -2.55 13.55
N ALA A 313 -2.27 -2.40 14.26
CA ALA A 313 -2.15 -1.60 15.48
C ALA A 313 -1.72 -0.15 15.21
N ILE A 314 -1.33 0.19 13.98
CA ILE A 314 -1.20 1.60 13.57
C ILE A 314 -2.52 2.32 13.88
N SER A 315 -2.41 3.46 14.55
CA SER A 315 -3.54 4.27 15.00
C SER A 315 -3.64 5.56 14.19
N HIS A 316 -2.51 6.09 13.70
CA HIS A 316 -2.44 7.32 12.92
C HIS A 316 -1.42 7.19 11.79
N VAL A 317 -1.76 7.80 10.64
CA VAL A 317 -0.80 8.16 9.59
C VAL A 317 -0.44 9.62 9.83
N ASN A 318 0.80 9.89 10.23
CA ASN A 318 1.21 11.19 10.75
C ASN A 318 1.49 12.21 9.64
N SER A 319 1.94 11.74 8.47
CA SER A 319 2.19 12.60 7.31
C SER A 319 2.39 11.81 6.02
N ASN A 320 2.52 12.53 4.89
CA ASN A 320 2.92 11.97 3.61
C ASN A 320 4.44 12.01 3.36
N LEU A 321 5.28 12.18 4.41
CA LEU A 321 6.75 12.20 4.29
C LEU A 321 7.36 10.81 4.01
N GLY A 322 6.64 9.75 4.37
CA GLY A 322 7.17 8.38 4.33
C GLY A 322 8.06 8.07 5.54
N ASN A 323 9.06 7.19 5.37
CA ASN A 323 10.01 6.78 6.44
C ASN A 323 9.33 6.38 7.76
N ALA A 324 8.29 5.55 7.66
CA ALA A 324 7.49 5.06 8.78
C ALA A 324 6.75 6.17 9.55
N ALA A 325 6.29 7.24 8.89
CA ALA A 325 5.51 8.32 9.51
C ALA A 325 4.11 7.88 9.99
N TYR A 326 4.06 7.00 10.98
CA TYR A 326 2.86 6.47 11.62
C TYR A 326 3.02 6.47 13.16
N THR A 327 1.89 6.42 13.86
CA THR A 327 1.87 6.14 15.30
C THR A 327 1.23 4.79 15.57
N MET A 328 1.93 3.92 16.29
CA MET A 328 1.44 2.62 16.75
C MET A 328 0.89 2.69 18.16
N ASP A 329 -0.28 2.10 18.38
CA ASP A 329 -0.84 1.92 19.72
C ASP A 329 -0.44 0.57 20.29
N GLU A 330 -0.35 0.45 21.61
CA GLU A 330 -0.28 -0.87 22.26
C GLU A 330 -1.70 -1.47 22.25
N PRO A 331 -1.98 -2.46 21.37
CA PRO A 331 -3.33 -2.95 21.16
C PRO A 331 -3.90 -3.53 22.46
N GLN A 332 -5.09 -3.06 22.83
CA GLN A 332 -5.79 -3.58 23.99
C GLN A 332 -6.39 -4.95 23.69
N HIS A 333 -5.99 -5.94 24.49
CA HIS A 333 -6.42 -7.32 24.33
C HIS A 333 -7.58 -7.70 25.25
N TYR A 334 -8.39 -8.66 24.80
CA TYR A 334 -9.40 -9.29 25.65
C TYR A 334 -8.74 -10.08 26.80
N PRO A 335 -9.43 -10.24 27.95
CA PRO A 335 -8.96 -11.06 29.04
C PRO A 335 -8.46 -12.42 28.56
N PHE A 336 -7.29 -12.84 29.05
CA PHE A 336 -6.66 -14.14 28.76
C PHE A 336 -6.14 -14.33 27.32
N ALA A 337 -5.86 -13.25 26.56
CA ALA A 337 -5.27 -13.37 25.23
C ALA A 337 -3.94 -14.16 25.24
N PHE A 338 -3.06 -13.85 26.19
CA PHE A 338 -1.74 -14.49 26.36
C PHE A 338 -1.75 -15.66 27.36
N SER A 339 -2.92 -16.22 27.69
CA SER A 339 -2.99 -17.33 28.65
C SER A 339 -2.60 -18.65 27.99
N GLU A 340 -1.71 -19.43 28.58
CA GLU A 340 -1.41 -20.80 28.14
C GLU A 340 -2.55 -21.81 28.46
N ASN A 341 -3.45 -21.46 29.37
CA ASN A 341 -4.57 -22.33 29.72
C ASN A 341 -5.65 -22.35 28.61
N ALA A 342 -5.85 -23.51 28.00
CA ALA A 342 -6.81 -23.71 26.90
C ALA A 342 -8.26 -23.32 27.25
N ALA A 343 -8.69 -23.48 28.50
CA ALA A 343 -10.03 -23.07 28.92
C ALA A 343 -10.15 -21.54 29.01
N LEU A 344 -9.11 -20.85 29.48
CA LEU A 344 -9.08 -19.38 29.52
C LEU A 344 -8.94 -18.77 28.11
N GLN A 345 -8.16 -19.38 27.21
CA GLN A 345 -8.15 -18.97 25.80
C GLN A 345 -9.51 -19.20 25.13
N TRP A 346 -10.20 -20.29 25.46
CA TRP A 346 -11.57 -20.48 24.97
C TRP A 346 -12.49 -19.35 25.44
N VAL A 347 -12.38 -18.92 26.71
CA VAL A 347 -13.10 -17.74 27.23
C VAL A 347 -12.74 -16.49 26.44
N ASN A 348 -11.44 -16.24 26.19
CA ASN A 348 -10.99 -15.11 25.37
C ASN A 348 -11.69 -15.09 24.01
N ARG A 349 -11.65 -16.21 23.26
CA ARG A 349 -12.32 -16.34 21.96
C ARG A 349 -13.83 -16.07 22.04
N GLN A 350 -14.50 -16.55 23.08
CA GLN A 350 -15.93 -16.26 23.25
C GLN A 350 -16.18 -14.76 23.51
N LEU A 351 -15.30 -14.08 24.26
CA LEU A 351 -15.44 -12.65 24.50
C LEU A 351 -15.28 -11.84 23.21
N VAL A 352 -14.29 -12.17 22.37
CA VAL A 352 -14.10 -11.55 21.06
C VAL A 352 -15.35 -11.75 20.19
N LYS A 353 -15.84 -13.00 20.06
CA LYS A 353 -17.03 -13.32 19.26
C LYS A 353 -18.29 -12.64 19.78
N ALA A 354 -18.44 -12.49 21.09
CA ALA A 354 -19.59 -11.85 21.71
C ALA A 354 -19.58 -10.31 21.52
N LYS A 355 -18.40 -9.68 21.49
CA LYS A 355 -18.24 -8.22 21.35
C LYS A 355 -17.26 -7.81 20.23
N PRO A 356 -17.44 -8.25 18.98
CA PRO A 356 -16.45 -8.05 17.91
C PRO A 356 -16.23 -6.57 17.54
N ALA A 357 -17.16 -5.66 17.88
CA ALA A 357 -17.03 -4.23 17.63
C ALA A 357 -15.75 -3.63 18.24
N PHE A 358 -15.42 -3.99 19.49
CA PHE A 358 -14.18 -3.51 20.12
C PHE A 358 -12.93 -4.06 19.42
N HIS A 359 -12.95 -5.34 19.00
CA HIS A 359 -11.86 -5.92 18.22
C HIS A 359 -11.68 -5.20 16.88
N LYS A 360 -12.78 -4.93 16.17
CA LYS A 360 -12.79 -4.15 14.92
C LYS A 360 -12.21 -2.75 15.13
N ALA A 361 -12.62 -2.04 16.18
CA ALA A 361 -12.11 -0.69 16.46
C ALA A 361 -10.62 -0.70 16.84
N THR A 362 -10.12 -1.73 17.54
CA THR A 362 -8.68 -1.88 17.86
C THR A 362 -7.84 -2.10 16.61
N PHE A 363 -8.29 -2.89 15.63
CA PHE A 363 -7.45 -3.37 14.52
C PHE A 363 -7.79 -2.79 13.14
N LEU A 364 -8.96 -2.17 12.96
CA LEU A 364 -9.39 -1.64 11.65
C LEU A 364 -9.74 -0.15 11.75
N LYS A 365 -9.06 0.62 10.91
CA LYS A 365 -9.17 2.08 10.77
C LYS A 365 -9.44 2.46 9.32
N PRO A 366 -10.15 3.58 9.05
CA PRO A 366 -10.50 3.97 7.68
C PRO A 366 -9.29 4.09 6.74
N PHE A 367 -8.13 4.53 7.23
CA PHE A 367 -6.94 4.73 6.40
C PHE A 367 -6.35 3.43 5.83
N HIS A 368 -6.70 2.23 6.32
CA HIS A 368 -6.25 0.98 5.70
C HIS A 368 -6.74 0.83 4.25
N GLN A 369 -7.76 1.60 3.86
CA GLN A 369 -8.29 1.66 2.49
C GLN A 369 -7.68 2.81 1.67
N SER A 370 -6.68 3.51 2.20
CA SER A 370 -6.03 4.67 1.56
C SER A 370 -4.62 4.32 1.07
N ALA A 371 -4.15 5.02 0.04
CA ALA A 371 -2.77 4.88 -0.43
C ALA A 371 -1.77 5.48 0.56
N GLU A 372 -2.19 6.46 1.36
CA GLU A 372 -1.40 7.12 2.40
C GLU A 372 -0.88 6.13 3.44
N PHE A 373 -1.68 5.10 3.78
CA PHE A 373 -1.26 4.04 4.70
C PHE A 373 -0.03 3.28 4.18
N CYS A 374 -0.09 2.76 2.95
CA CYS A 374 1.06 2.11 2.31
C CYS A 374 2.22 3.10 2.11
N GLY A 375 1.90 4.38 1.86
CA GLY A 375 2.87 5.46 1.69
C GLY A 375 3.77 5.69 2.88
N THR A 376 3.37 5.30 4.10
CA THR A 376 4.23 5.39 5.29
C THR A 376 5.54 4.63 5.12
N CYS A 377 5.52 3.47 4.44
CA CYS A 377 6.72 2.66 4.17
C CYS A 377 7.16 2.71 2.70
N HIS A 378 6.24 2.95 1.75
CA HIS A 378 6.51 2.95 0.31
C HIS A 378 6.86 4.33 -0.29
N LYS A 379 7.02 5.35 0.56
CA LYS A 379 7.70 6.62 0.27
C LYS A 379 8.90 6.73 1.22
N VAL A 380 10.07 7.00 0.66
CA VAL A 380 11.34 6.93 1.37
C VAL A 380 12.22 8.11 1.00
N HIS A 381 12.96 8.61 1.97
CA HIS A 381 14.04 9.57 1.79
C HIS A 381 15.24 9.19 2.65
N LEU A 382 16.45 9.50 2.19
CA LEU A 382 17.67 9.27 2.95
C LEU A 382 17.94 10.47 3.84
N PRO A 383 17.94 10.30 5.18
CA PRO A 383 18.22 11.38 6.13
C PRO A 383 19.72 11.69 6.16
N VAL A 384 20.07 12.89 6.64
CA VAL A 384 21.48 13.35 6.74
C VAL A 384 22.26 12.49 7.71
N GLU A 385 21.59 12.05 8.77
CA GLU A 385 22.08 11.17 9.81
C GLU A 385 22.56 9.83 9.21
N LEU A 386 21.93 9.35 8.14
CA LEU A 386 22.34 8.13 7.45
C LEU A 386 23.49 8.40 6.47
N ASN A 387 23.33 9.36 5.55
CA ASN A 387 24.24 9.53 4.41
C ASN A 387 25.38 10.55 4.61
N GLY A 388 25.37 11.31 5.71
CA GLY A 388 26.36 12.34 5.99
C GLY A 388 26.45 13.42 4.90
N TYR A 389 25.34 13.73 4.21
CA TYR A 389 25.32 14.62 3.06
C TYR A 389 24.19 15.66 3.12
N LYS A 390 22.97 15.23 2.78
CA LYS A 390 21.76 16.04 2.66
C LYS A 390 20.55 15.13 2.62
N TRP A 391 19.36 15.71 2.78
CA TRP A 391 18.14 15.00 2.44
C TRP A 391 18.17 14.62 0.95
N LEU A 392 18.04 13.33 0.66
CA LEU A 392 17.95 12.80 -0.70
C LEU A 392 16.65 12.02 -0.86
N ARG A 393 15.95 12.22 -1.97
CA ARG A 393 14.79 11.40 -2.29
C ARG A 393 15.26 9.97 -2.58
N GLY A 394 14.69 9.01 -1.85
CA GLY A 394 14.82 7.58 -2.11
C GLY A 394 13.66 7.08 -2.97
N GLN A 395 13.18 5.89 -2.65
CA GLN A 395 12.08 5.25 -3.37
C GLN A 395 10.75 5.97 -3.10
N ASN A 396 9.90 6.15 -4.11
CA ASN A 396 8.65 6.90 -3.94
C ASN A 396 7.51 6.35 -4.82
N HIS A 397 6.92 5.24 -4.39
CA HIS A 397 5.79 4.65 -5.11
C HIS A 397 4.52 5.45 -4.89
N TYR A 398 4.34 6.01 -3.69
CA TYR A 398 3.12 6.73 -3.31
C TYR A 398 2.86 7.91 -4.24
N ASP A 399 3.82 8.83 -4.42
CA ASP A 399 3.60 10.00 -5.27
C ASP A 399 3.53 9.60 -6.74
N ALA A 400 4.35 8.64 -7.19
CA ALA A 400 4.29 8.13 -8.55
C ALA A 400 2.90 7.54 -8.88
N PHE A 401 2.32 6.79 -7.95
CA PHE A 401 0.97 6.26 -8.06
C PHE A 401 -0.07 7.37 -8.04
N ARG A 402 -0.03 8.24 -7.02
CA ARG A 402 -0.96 9.35 -6.87
C ARG A 402 -0.98 10.23 -8.12
N LEU A 403 0.17 10.53 -8.72
CA LEU A 403 0.30 11.37 -9.92
C LEU A 403 0.08 10.64 -11.26
N SER A 404 -0.31 9.37 -11.22
CA SER A 404 -0.59 8.57 -12.41
C SER A 404 -2.03 8.77 -12.91
N GLY A 405 -2.28 8.38 -14.16
CA GLY A 405 -3.65 8.30 -14.68
C GLY A 405 -4.41 7.12 -14.08
N VAL A 406 -3.69 6.11 -13.59
CA VAL A 406 -4.27 4.91 -12.97
C VAL A 406 -4.97 5.25 -11.66
N SER A 407 -4.40 6.15 -10.85
CA SER A 407 -5.03 6.61 -9.61
C SER A 407 -6.32 7.41 -9.83
N GLY A 408 -6.50 7.94 -11.05
CA GLY A 408 -7.56 8.90 -11.35
C GLY A 408 -7.24 10.34 -10.95
N HIS A 409 -6.06 10.62 -10.39
CA HIS A 409 -5.68 11.96 -9.95
C HIS A 409 -4.71 12.66 -10.90
N GLY A 410 -3.84 11.93 -11.62
CA GLY A 410 -2.75 12.52 -12.39
C GLY A 410 -3.20 13.28 -13.66
N ILE A 411 -2.98 14.60 -13.71
CA ILE A 411 -3.43 15.50 -14.78
C ILE A 411 -2.61 15.41 -16.08
N THR A 412 -1.37 14.90 -16.02
CA THR A 412 -0.44 14.89 -17.17
C THR A 412 -0.32 13.54 -17.86
N SER A 413 -1.20 12.60 -17.55
CA SER A 413 -1.09 11.20 -17.99
C SER A 413 -1.19 11.07 -19.51
N PHE A 414 -0.40 10.18 -20.11
CA PHE A 414 -0.52 9.86 -21.54
C PHE A 414 -1.79 9.05 -21.83
N TYR A 415 -2.18 8.18 -20.89
CA TYR A 415 -3.38 7.36 -20.99
C TYR A 415 -4.17 7.45 -19.68
N TYR A 416 -5.50 7.40 -19.80
CA TYR A 416 -6.43 7.38 -18.66
C TYR A 416 -7.26 6.09 -18.71
N PRO A 417 -7.34 5.31 -17.62
CA PRO A 417 -8.09 4.06 -17.60
C PRO A 417 -9.60 4.32 -17.66
N ALA A 418 -10.37 3.30 -18.04
CA ALA A 418 -11.84 3.40 -18.00
C ALA A 418 -12.34 3.67 -16.57
N LYS A 419 -11.70 3.08 -15.55
CA LYS A 419 -11.97 3.29 -14.13
C LYS A 419 -10.67 3.44 -13.36
N ALA A 420 -10.61 4.41 -12.46
CA ALA A 420 -9.46 4.62 -11.58
C ALA A 420 -9.32 3.50 -10.53
N GLN A 421 -8.08 3.25 -10.14
CA GLN A 421 -7.72 2.49 -8.94
C GLN A 421 -7.39 3.48 -7.84
N THR A 422 -8.23 3.61 -6.82
CA THR A 422 -8.10 4.71 -5.84
C THR A 422 -7.07 4.43 -4.74
N ASN A 423 -6.57 3.20 -4.62
CA ASN A 423 -5.56 2.81 -3.64
C ASN A 423 -4.70 1.63 -4.14
N CYS A 424 -3.69 1.26 -3.35
CA CYS A 424 -2.76 0.16 -3.65
C CYS A 424 -3.43 -1.22 -3.53
N ASN A 425 -4.40 -1.37 -2.63
CA ASN A 425 -5.04 -2.64 -2.30
C ASN A 425 -5.79 -3.24 -3.50
N GLY A 426 -6.33 -2.40 -4.39
CA GLY A 426 -7.02 -2.86 -5.60
C GLY A 426 -6.16 -3.74 -6.52
N CYS A 427 -4.83 -3.57 -6.49
CA CYS A 427 -3.90 -4.40 -7.25
C CYS A 427 -3.11 -5.38 -6.35
N HIS A 428 -2.59 -4.91 -5.21
CA HIS A 428 -1.66 -5.68 -4.38
C HIS A 428 -2.36 -6.60 -3.36
N MET A 429 -3.64 -6.36 -3.07
CA MET A 429 -4.45 -7.19 -2.15
C MET A 429 -5.75 -7.61 -2.85
N PRO A 430 -5.67 -8.36 -3.95
CA PRO A 430 -6.87 -8.76 -4.70
C PRO A 430 -7.82 -9.57 -3.82
N LEU A 431 -9.11 -9.52 -4.12
CA LEU A 431 -10.11 -10.33 -3.43
C LEU A 431 -10.00 -11.80 -3.86
N GLU A 432 -10.01 -12.70 -2.88
CA GLU A 432 -10.04 -14.15 -3.06
C GLU A 432 -11.22 -14.78 -2.32
N GLU A 433 -11.67 -15.94 -2.77
CA GLU A 433 -12.75 -16.67 -2.10
C GLU A 433 -12.24 -17.25 -0.79
N ALA A 434 -12.97 -16.98 0.30
CA ALA A 434 -12.61 -17.47 1.63
C ALA A 434 -12.71 -19.00 1.66
N GLY A 435 -11.73 -19.63 2.31
CA GLY A 435 -11.68 -21.08 2.43
C GLY A 435 -12.83 -21.67 3.25
N PRO A 436 -12.91 -23.01 3.38
CA PRO A 436 -13.92 -23.67 4.21
C PRO A 436 -13.74 -23.40 5.72
N GLY A 437 -12.63 -22.76 6.10
CA GLY A 437 -12.33 -22.31 7.45
C GLY A 437 -13.27 -21.20 7.93
N VAL A 438 -13.11 -20.80 9.20
CA VAL A 438 -13.87 -19.68 9.75
C VAL A 438 -13.11 -18.40 9.46
N ASN A 439 -13.64 -17.57 8.54
CA ASN A 439 -13.08 -16.26 8.25
C ASN A 439 -14.06 -15.16 8.65
N PHE A 440 -13.89 -14.60 9.86
CA PHE A 440 -14.76 -13.54 10.37
C PHE A 440 -14.61 -12.20 9.64
N GLY A 441 -13.60 -12.06 8.79
CA GLY A 441 -13.34 -10.87 7.97
C GLY A 441 -13.85 -10.97 6.53
N ALA A 442 -14.46 -12.10 6.14
CA ALA A 442 -14.94 -12.29 4.77
C ALA A 442 -16.33 -11.66 4.56
N GLU A 443 -16.53 -11.02 3.42
CA GLU A 443 -17.77 -10.32 3.05
C GLU A 443 -18.18 -10.64 1.60
N ASP A 444 -19.45 -10.40 1.26
CA ASP A 444 -19.95 -10.48 -0.12
C ASP A 444 -19.74 -9.13 -0.84
N PHE A 445 -18.52 -8.89 -1.31
CA PHE A 445 -18.15 -7.64 -2.00
C PHE A 445 -18.86 -7.48 -3.35
N ALA A 446 -19.25 -8.59 -4.01
CA ALA A 446 -19.85 -8.59 -5.34
C ALA A 446 -21.40 -8.61 -5.31
N GLY A 447 -22.01 -8.92 -4.16
CA GLY A 447 -23.45 -9.13 -4.02
C GLY A 447 -23.93 -10.44 -4.66
N ASP A 448 -23.03 -11.38 -4.92
CA ASP A 448 -23.31 -12.64 -5.62
C ASP A 448 -23.37 -13.86 -4.68
N GLY A 449 -23.25 -13.62 -3.37
CA GLY A 449 -23.30 -14.62 -2.32
C GLY A 449 -21.97 -15.31 -2.02
N ARG A 450 -20.88 -14.98 -2.75
CA ARG A 450 -19.54 -15.49 -2.42
C ARG A 450 -18.94 -14.71 -1.26
N SER A 451 -18.34 -15.43 -0.33
CA SER A 451 -17.63 -14.84 0.80
C SER A 451 -16.19 -14.60 0.38
N LEU A 452 -15.78 -13.34 0.23
CA LEU A 452 -14.43 -12.98 -0.22
C LEU A 452 -13.62 -12.32 0.89
N VAL A 453 -12.30 -12.44 0.83
CA VAL A 453 -11.33 -11.77 1.71
C VAL A 453 -10.25 -11.12 0.86
N HIS A 454 -9.60 -10.08 1.37
CA HIS A 454 -8.41 -9.54 0.72
C HIS A 454 -7.23 -10.49 0.91
N ASN A 455 -6.57 -10.86 -0.19
CA ASN A 455 -5.32 -11.61 -0.15
C ASN A 455 -4.20 -10.73 0.47
N HIS A 456 -3.46 -11.28 1.42
CA HIS A 456 -2.37 -10.60 2.13
C HIS A 456 -0.98 -11.04 1.66
N GLN A 457 -0.85 -11.57 0.46
CA GLN A 457 0.45 -11.92 -0.12
C GLN A 457 1.20 -10.68 -0.65
N PHE A 458 0.47 -9.58 -0.90
CA PHE A 458 1.03 -8.31 -1.42
C PHE A 458 1.75 -8.51 -2.77
N LEU A 459 1.03 -9.09 -3.74
CA LEU A 459 1.59 -9.54 -5.03
C LEU A 459 2.42 -8.44 -5.72
N GLY A 460 3.59 -8.83 -6.23
CA GLY A 460 4.49 -7.93 -6.94
C GLY A 460 5.40 -8.68 -7.92
N ALA A 461 6.55 -8.10 -8.29
CA ALA A 461 7.54 -8.80 -9.14
C ALA A 461 8.54 -9.64 -8.33
N ASN A 462 8.53 -9.57 -7.00
CA ASN A 462 9.55 -10.19 -6.16
C ASN A 462 9.35 -11.71 -5.97
N THR A 463 9.89 -12.51 -6.89
CA THR A 463 9.96 -13.97 -6.76
C THR A 463 11.22 -14.46 -6.04
N GLY A 464 12.27 -13.63 -5.98
CA GLY A 464 13.56 -14.01 -5.41
C GLY A 464 13.51 -14.27 -3.90
N ILE A 465 12.79 -13.44 -3.13
CA ILE A 465 12.67 -13.65 -1.67
C ILE A 465 11.92 -14.94 -1.33
N LEU A 466 10.87 -15.24 -2.10
CA LEU A 466 10.12 -16.50 -1.94
C LEU A 466 10.99 -17.70 -2.28
N HIS A 467 11.76 -17.62 -3.37
CA HIS A 467 12.70 -18.66 -3.76
C HIS A 467 13.76 -18.93 -2.68
N LEU A 468 14.38 -17.87 -2.15
CA LEU A 468 15.41 -17.98 -1.09
C LEU A 468 14.87 -18.55 0.23
N ASN A 469 13.57 -18.42 0.49
CA ASN A 469 12.91 -18.93 1.69
C ASN A 469 12.00 -20.12 1.42
N ARG A 470 12.12 -20.78 0.27
CA ARG A 470 11.22 -21.85 -0.16
C ARG A 470 11.10 -23.00 0.84
N ASP A 471 12.18 -23.31 1.55
CA ASP A 471 12.23 -24.39 2.54
C ASP A 471 11.58 -24.01 3.89
N LYS A 472 11.29 -22.72 4.09
CA LYS A 472 10.73 -22.15 5.32
C LYS A 472 9.24 -21.84 5.20
N MET A 473 8.62 -22.07 4.04
CA MET A 473 7.19 -21.79 3.81
C MET A 473 6.50 -22.97 3.11
N PRO A 474 5.23 -23.27 3.45
CA PRO A 474 4.45 -24.23 2.68
C PRO A 474 4.17 -23.68 1.27
N ASP A 475 3.98 -24.56 0.27
CA ASP A 475 3.48 -24.19 -1.07
C ASP A 475 4.20 -23.01 -1.77
N ALA A 476 5.51 -22.86 -1.55
CA ALA A 476 6.32 -21.76 -2.09
C ALA A 476 6.22 -21.62 -3.63
N ASP A 477 6.13 -22.74 -4.35
CA ASP A 477 6.02 -22.72 -5.82
C ASP A 477 4.70 -22.10 -6.28
N ALA A 478 3.59 -22.35 -5.56
CA ALA A 478 2.29 -21.71 -5.84
C ALA A 478 2.34 -20.20 -5.53
N ALA A 479 3.04 -19.81 -4.46
CA ALA A 479 3.25 -18.41 -4.12
C ALA A 479 4.08 -17.64 -5.19
N ILE A 480 5.12 -18.28 -5.73
CA ILE A 480 5.93 -17.74 -6.85
C ILE A 480 5.09 -17.65 -8.12
N GLU A 481 4.26 -18.66 -8.38
CA GLU A 481 3.38 -18.69 -9.54
C GLU A 481 2.32 -17.59 -9.50
N ALA A 482 1.73 -17.30 -8.33
CA ALA A 482 0.80 -16.17 -8.16
C ALA A 482 1.47 -14.81 -8.50
N HIS A 483 2.75 -14.65 -8.17
CA HIS A 483 3.52 -13.48 -8.59
C HIS A 483 3.78 -13.47 -10.10
N ARG A 484 4.06 -14.63 -10.72
CA ARG A 484 4.20 -14.74 -12.19
C ARG A 484 2.90 -14.30 -12.88
N GLU A 485 1.76 -14.86 -12.49
CA GLU A 485 0.43 -14.54 -13.02
C GLU A 485 0.09 -13.06 -12.84
N PHE A 486 0.39 -12.47 -11.67
CA PHE A 486 0.19 -11.05 -11.42
C PHE A 486 0.93 -10.15 -12.42
N ASN A 487 2.11 -10.57 -12.88
CA ASN A 487 2.93 -9.81 -13.83
C ASN A 487 2.52 -10.04 -15.30
N GLU A 488 1.56 -10.93 -15.60
CA GLU A 488 1.15 -11.18 -16.98
C GLU A 488 0.46 -9.94 -17.61
N GLY A 489 1.03 -9.49 -18.73
CA GLY A 489 0.55 -8.33 -19.48
C GLY A 489 0.71 -7.00 -18.74
N VAL A 490 1.58 -6.92 -17.71
CA VAL A 490 1.92 -5.63 -17.08
C VAL A 490 2.85 -4.79 -17.96
N MET A 491 3.63 -5.45 -18.82
CA MET A 491 4.51 -4.85 -19.82
C MET A 491 4.12 -5.31 -21.23
N ARG A 492 4.61 -4.58 -22.23
CA ARG A 492 4.60 -4.96 -23.63
C ARG A 492 5.94 -4.64 -24.28
N VAL A 493 6.40 -5.53 -25.15
CA VAL A 493 7.53 -5.30 -26.07
C VAL A 493 6.95 -5.25 -27.48
N ASP A 494 7.34 -4.25 -28.26
CA ASP A 494 6.94 -4.10 -29.66
C ASP A 494 8.19 -3.89 -30.52
N LEU A 495 8.47 -4.85 -31.40
CA LEU A 495 9.40 -4.70 -32.51
C LEU A 495 8.74 -3.77 -33.54
N PHE A 496 8.88 -2.46 -33.28
CA PHE A 496 8.07 -1.41 -33.87
C PHE A 496 8.49 -1.06 -35.29
N GLY A 497 9.80 -0.92 -35.52
CA GLY A 497 10.32 -0.34 -36.75
C GLY A 497 11.73 -0.79 -37.11
N LEU A 498 12.10 -0.59 -38.37
CA LEU A 498 13.48 -0.73 -38.87
C LEU A 498 13.91 0.57 -39.53
N ARG A 499 15.14 1.02 -39.27
CA ARG A 499 15.79 2.09 -40.04
C ARG A 499 16.89 1.55 -40.94
N GLU A 500 16.86 2.01 -42.18
CA GLU A 500 17.90 1.73 -43.18
C GLU A 500 19.28 2.25 -42.70
N GLU A 501 20.35 1.59 -43.13
CA GLU A 501 21.76 1.92 -42.87
C GLU A 501 22.22 1.86 -41.39
N GLY A 502 21.37 1.44 -40.46
CA GLY A 502 21.75 1.35 -39.04
C GLY A 502 21.93 2.71 -38.36
N ARG A 503 21.27 3.76 -38.84
CA ARG A 503 21.41 5.14 -38.33
C ARG A 503 20.10 5.69 -37.76
N ILE A 504 20.19 6.52 -36.72
CA ILE A 504 19.03 7.12 -36.04
C ILE A 504 18.25 8.11 -36.93
N ASP A 505 18.92 8.68 -37.94
CA ASP A 505 18.35 9.54 -38.97
C ASP A 505 18.01 8.78 -40.26
N GLY A 506 18.26 7.47 -40.29
CA GLY A 506 17.89 6.59 -41.39
C GLY A 506 16.37 6.55 -41.62
N LYS A 507 15.97 6.22 -42.85
CA LYS A 507 14.56 6.13 -43.23
C LYS A 507 13.88 5.03 -42.40
N LEU A 508 12.81 5.40 -41.70
CA LEU A 508 12.04 4.50 -40.84
C LEU A 508 10.97 3.75 -41.65
N ILE A 509 10.96 2.43 -41.50
CA ILE A 509 9.92 1.51 -41.96
C ILE A 509 9.14 1.06 -40.71
N ALA A 510 7.94 1.61 -40.52
CA ALA A 510 7.11 1.34 -39.35
C ALA A 510 5.62 1.68 -39.62
N PRO A 511 4.67 1.12 -38.84
CA PRO A 511 4.90 0.03 -37.91
C PRO A 511 5.15 -1.27 -38.68
N LEU A 512 6.00 -2.15 -38.14
CA LEU A 512 6.18 -3.48 -38.71
C LEU A 512 4.94 -4.33 -38.41
N ARG A 513 4.50 -5.11 -39.41
CA ARG A 513 3.31 -6.00 -39.40
C ARG A 513 1.99 -5.31 -39.75
N PRO A 514 1.12 -5.99 -40.53
CA PRO A 514 1.29 -7.37 -41.04
C PRO A 514 2.34 -7.46 -42.16
N GLU A 515 2.66 -6.34 -42.79
CA GLU A 515 3.70 -6.24 -43.80
C GLU A 515 5.08 -5.97 -43.16
N VAL A 516 6.11 -6.62 -43.70
CA VAL A 516 7.51 -6.49 -43.26
C VAL A 516 8.41 -6.28 -44.48
N PRO A 517 9.52 -5.52 -44.35
CA PRO A 517 10.44 -5.33 -45.45
C PRO A 517 11.22 -6.62 -45.75
N GLN A 518 11.64 -6.77 -47.01
CA GLN A 518 12.67 -7.73 -47.37
C GLN A 518 14.05 -7.18 -46.95
N ILE A 519 14.92 -8.07 -46.48
CA ILE A 519 16.25 -7.71 -46.00
C ILE A 519 17.31 -8.30 -46.93
N GLU A 520 18.30 -7.49 -47.32
CA GLU A 520 19.41 -7.93 -48.18
C GLU A 520 20.57 -8.47 -47.34
N PRO A 521 21.21 -9.58 -47.73
CA PRO A 521 22.49 -9.99 -47.14
C PRO A 521 23.53 -8.86 -47.21
N GLY A 522 24.31 -8.68 -46.13
CA GLY A 522 25.29 -7.60 -45.99
C GLY A 522 24.71 -6.24 -45.57
N SER A 523 23.38 -6.08 -45.50
CA SER A 523 22.76 -4.81 -45.11
C SER A 523 22.75 -4.60 -43.59
N THR A 524 22.95 -3.34 -43.16
CA THR A 524 22.91 -2.93 -41.75
C THR A 524 21.60 -2.21 -41.44
N TRP A 525 20.98 -2.56 -40.30
CA TRP A 525 19.69 -2.02 -39.87
C TRP A 525 19.72 -1.55 -38.42
N LEU A 526 18.88 -0.57 -38.11
CA LEU A 526 18.56 -0.17 -36.74
C LEU A 526 17.17 -0.68 -36.40
N LEU A 527 17.09 -1.63 -35.48
CA LEU A 527 15.85 -2.11 -34.90
C LEU A 527 15.35 -1.13 -33.84
N GLU A 528 14.13 -0.66 -34.03
CA GLU A 528 13.40 0.20 -33.10
C GLU A 528 12.47 -0.69 -32.24
N THR A 529 12.86 -0.93 -30.99
CA THR A 529 12.07 -1.71 -30.04
C THR A 529 11.42 -0.78 -29.02
N VAL A 530 10.14 -0.97 -28.74
CA VAL A 530 9.40 -0.19 -27.73
C VAL A 530 9.07 -1.07 -26.53
N ILE A 531 9.42 -0.60 -25.33
CA ILE A 531 8.97 -1.21 -24.07
C ILE A 531 7.88 -0.33 -23.47
N ARG A 532 6.73 -0.91 -23.09
CA ARG A 532 5.53 -0.16 -22.67
C ARG A 532 4.95 -0.69 -21.36
N THR A 533 4.67 0.19 -20.39
CA THR A 533 4.05 -0.16 -19.09
C THR A 533 2.51 -0.19 -19.13
N VAL A 534 1.88 -1.33 -19.38
CA VAL A 534 0.44 -1.41 -19.67
C VAL A 534 -0.44 -1.21 -18.44
N LYS A 535 -0.24 -2.02 -17.39
CA LYS A 535 -1.08 -2.04 -16.18
C LYS A 535 -0.45 -1.35 -14.97
N MET A 536 0.67 -0.65 -15.17
CA MET A 536 1.47 -0.11 -14.07
C MET A 536 0.86 1.16 -13.47
N GLY A 537 0.62 1.15 -12.15
CA GLY A 537 0.14 2.29 -11.39
C GLY A 537 1.23 3.25 -10.92
N HIS A 538 2.47 2.78 -10.76
CA HIS A 538 3.62 3.56 -10.33
C HIS A 538 4.80 3.41 -11.32
N VAL A 539 6.01 3.84 -10.98
CA VAL A 539 7.15 3.71 -11.91
C VAL A 539 7.55 2.23 -12.04
N PHE A 540 8.04 1.82 -13.22
CA PHE A 540 8.62 0.51 -13.49
C PHE A 540 10.07 0.64 -13.97
N THR A 541 11.07 0.02 -13.38
CA THR A 541 11.06 -0.75 -12.14
C THR A 541 11.05 0.23 -10.98
N GLN A 542 10.46 -0.10 -9.82
CA GLN A 542 10.55 0.74 -8.63
C GLN A 542 10.80 -0.15 -7.40
N GLY A 543 11.02 0.46 -6.23
CA GLY A 543 11.57 -0.22 -5.06
C GLY A 543 13.09 -0.12 -5.12
N THR A 544 13.78 -1.22 -4.85
CA THR A 544 15.23 -1.28 -5.04
C THR A 544 15.59 -1.47 -6.51
N SER A 545 15.35 -0.44 -7.31
CA SER A 545 15.71 -0.35 -8.72
C SER A 545 17.22 -0.42 -8.98
N ASP A 546 18.02 -0.24 -7.94
CA ASP A 546 19.47 -0.45 -7.90
C ASP A 546 19.85 -1.95 -7.89
N SER A 547 19.02 -2.80 -7.27
CA SER A 547 19.25 -4.24 -7.14
C SER A 547 18.38 -5.10 -8.07
N ASN A 548 17.24 -4.57 -8.52
CA ASN A 548 16.37 -5.26 -9.49
C ASN A 548 17.11 -5.34 -10.84
N GLU A 549 17.20 -6.54 -11.40
CA GLU A 549 17.85 -6.78 -12.67
C GLU A 549 16.78 -6.97 -13.74
N VAL A 550 16.55 -5.93 -14.54
CA VAL A 550 15.59 -5.97 -15.64
C VAL A 550 16.29 -5.58 -16.91
N TRP A 551 16.24 -6.46 -17.90
CA TRP A 551 16.95 -6.27 -19.15
C TRP A 551 16.14 -6.74 -20.34
N LEU A 552 16.38 -6.10 -21.48
CA LEU A 552 15.85 -6.53 -22.76
C LEU A 552 16.87 -7.49 -23.41
N GLU A 553 16.52 -8.77 -23.48
CA GLU A 553 17.26 -9.74 -24.28
C GLU A 553 16.79 -9.65 -25.73
N VAL A 554 17.72 -9.50 -26.68
CA VAL A 554 17.42 -9.48 -28.12
C VAL A 554 18.31 -10.50 -28.81
N THR A 555 17.68 -11.44 -29.51
CA THR A 555 18.40 -12.49 -30.27
C THR A 555 17.95 -12.46 -31.72
N VAL A 556 18.91 -12.59 -32.63
CA VAL A 556 18.65 -12.59 -34.08
C VAL A 556 19.18 -13.89 -34.67
N PHE A 557 18.39 -14.51 -35.53
CA PHE A 557 18.67 -15.80 -36.15
C PHE A 557 18.58 -15.72 -37.68
N ASP A 558 19.34 -16.58 -38.35
CA ASP A 558 19.17 -16.97 -39.75
C ASP A 558 18.53 -18.37 -39.77
N GLY A 559 17.21 -18.43 -39.95
CA GLY A 559 16.45 -19.65 -39.67
C GLY A 559 16.57 -20.07 -38.20
N GLU A 560 17.29 -21.16 -37.93
CA GLU A 560 17.59 -21.65 -36.56
C GLU A 560 19.01 -21.30 -36.10
N ARG A 561 19.86 -20.76 -36.98
CA ARG A 561 21.24 -20.37 -36.66
C ARG A 561 21.23 -19.05 -35.90
N GLU A 562 21.59 -19.05 -34.62
CA GLU A 562 21.79 -17.81 -33.86
C GLU A 562 22.95 -17.00 -34.45
N LEU A 563 22.69 -15.73 -34.77
CA LEU A 563 23.67 -14.81 -35.35
C LEU A 563 24.22 -13.85 -34.29
N TRP A 564 23.31 -13.22 -33.54
CA TRP A 564 23.67 -12.26 -32.50
C TRP A 564 22.76 -12.36 -31.30
N LYS A 565 23.30 -11.96 -30.15
CA LYS A 565 22.57 -11.90 -28.90
C LYS A 565 23.02 -10.74 -28.02
N SER A 566 22.08 -9.93 -27.57
CA SER A 566 22.25 -8.95 -26.48
C SER A 566 21.47 -9.41 -25.26
N GLY A 567 22.02 -9.19 -24.07
CA GLY A 567 21.38 -9.62 -22.81
C GLY A 567 21.46 -11.11 -22.54
N GLY A 568 22.45 -11.80 -23.13
CA GLY A 568 22.84 -13.15 -22.74
C GLY A 568 23.39 -13.19 -21.31
N MET A 569 23.49 -14.40 -20.75
CA MET A 569 24.07 -14.63 -19.42
C MET A 569 25.31 -15.51 -19.52
N ASP A 570 26.26 -15.31 -18.63
CA ASP A 570 27.42 -16.19 -18.48
C ASP A 570 27.07 -17.48 -17.69
N ASP A 571 28.06 -18.34 -17.48
CA ASP A 571 27.90 -19.61 -16.73
C ASP A 571 27.47 -19.40 -15.27
N PHE A 572 27.75 -18.23 -14.69
CA PHE A 572 27.35 -17.84 -13.33
C PHE A 572 25.98 -17.15 -13.30
N GLY A 573 25.34 -17.00 -14.45
CA GLY A 573 24.06 -16.33 -14.61
C GLY A 573 24.16 -14.81 -14.56
N ALA A 574 25.34 -14.19 -14.68
CA ALA A 574 25.47 -12.72 -14.79
C ALA A 574 25.06 -12.25 -16.19
N VAL A 575 24.22 -11.22 -16.27
CA VAL A 575 23.74 -10.65 -17.54
C VAL A 575 24.83 -9.80 -18.19
N ASP A 576 24.93 -9.87 -19.52
CA ASP A 576 25.79 -9.01 -20.33
C ASP A 576 25.61 -7.52 -19.96
N PRO A 577 26.66 -6.85 -19.44
CA PRO A 577 26.57 -5.46 -19.01
C PRO A 577 26.30 -4.49 -20.16
N TRP A 578 26.52 -4.88 -21.42
CA TRP A 578 26.23 -4.07 -22.61
C TRP A 578 24.77 -4.15 -23.07
N ALA A 579 23.93 -4.94 -22.41
CA ALA A 579 22.50 -5.00 -22.68
C ALA A 579 21.77 -3.71 -22.27
N HIS A 580 20.55 -3.53 -22.77
CA HIS A 580 19.67 -2.46 -22.28
C HIS A 580 19.00 -2.87 -20.96
N PHE A 581 19.37 -2.21 -19.87
CA PHE A 581 18.75 -2.38 -18.56
C PHE A 581 17.67 -1.32 -18.29
N VAL A 582 16.51 -1.78 -17.81
CA VAL A 582 15.39 -0.95 -17.34
C VAL A 582 15.51 -0.73 -15.83
N ASN A 583 16.54 0.02 -15.44
CA ASN A 583 16.90 0.24 -14.04
C ASN A 583 17.37 1.69 -13.77
N ALA A 584 17.79 1.94 -12.53
CA ALA A 584 18.53 3.16 -12.18
C ALA A 584 19.95 2.77 -11.77
N PHE A 585 20.95 3.29 -12.48
CA PHE A 585 22.36 3.06 -12.14
C PHE A 585 22.81 4.12 -11.15
N VAL A 586 22.68 3.81 -9.87
CA VAL A 586 23.00 4.72 -8.76
C VAL A 586 24.47 4.57 -8.39
N ILE A 587 25.13 5.70 -8.10
CA ILE A 587 26.55 5.74 -7.75
C ILE A 587 26.80 6.48 -6.44
N ASP A 588 27.92 6.14 -5.80
CA ASP A 588 28.47 6.83 -4.62
C ASP A 588 29.28 8.09 -5.01
N ARG A 589 29.82 8.79 -4.00
CA ARG A 589 30.67 9.99 -4.17
C ARG A 589 31.98 9.73 -4.95
N ASN A 590 32.42 8.47 -5.03
CA ASN A 590 33.64 8.02 -5.70
C ASN A 590 33.34 7.40 -7.09
N GLY A 591 32.09 7.47 -7.54
CA GLY A 591 31.64 6.90 -8.80
C GLY A 591 31.61 5.38 -8.82
N ASN A 592 31.56 4.70 -7.68
CA ASN A 592 31.26 3.27 -7.61
C ASN A 592 29.74 3.05 -7.73
N ARG A 593 29.32 1.96 -8.37
CA ARG A 593 27.93 1.52 -8.37
C ARG A 593 27.49 1.16 -6.94
N ILE A 594 26.28 1.52 -6.57
CA ILE A 594 25.61 0.96 -5.39
C ILE A 594 25.18 -0.46 -5.76
N ASP A 595 25.90 -1.46 -5.24
CA ASP A 595 25.72 -2.88 -5.57
C ASP A 595 25.48 -3.78 -4.34
N ARG A 596 25.49 -3.20 -3.13
CA ARG A 596 25.24 -3.90 -1.85
C ARG A 596 23.96 -3.43 -1.14
N ARG A 597 23.15 -2.62 -1.81
CA ARG A 597 21.98 -1.92 -1.21
C ARG A 597 22.39 -1.05 -0.01
N ASN A 598 23.62 -0.56 -0.01
CA ASN A 598 24.20 0.41 0.91
C ASN A 598 23.56 1.80 0.71
N ALA A 599 22.40 2.01 1.34
CA ALA A 599 21.60 3.22 1.19
C ALA A 599 22.33 4.48 1.69
N GLU A 600 23.23 4.33 2.65
CA GLU A 600 24.08 5.39 3.21
C GLU A 600 25.05 6.00 2.19
N ASP A 601 25.44 5.25 1.16
CA ASP A 601 26.39 5.71 0.14
C ASP A 601 25.72 6.27 -1.11
N ILE A 602 24.39 6.11 -1.24
CA ILE A 602 23.62 6.64 -2.37
C ILE A 602 23.87 8.14 -2.49
N TYR A 603 24.34 8.56 -3.67
CA TYR A 603 24.67 9.95 -3.93
C TYR A 603 23.86 10.50 -5.11
N ILE A 604 24.04 9.95 -6.32
CA ILE A 604 23.34 10.39 -7.54
C ILE A 604 23.16 9.23 -8.54
N PRO A 605 22.18 9.30 -9.46
CA PRO A 605 22.13 8.38 -10.59
C PRO A 605 23.08 8.82 -11.72
N LEU A 606 23.81 7.85 -12.30
CA LEU A 606 24.49 8.00 -13.58
C LEU A 606 23.46 8.09 -14.72
N TYR A 607 22.48 7.19 -14.72
CA TYR A 607 21.30 7.21 -15.60
C TYR A 607 20.07 6.64 -14.87
N ASN A 608 18.89 6.89 -15.42
CA ASN A 608 17.62 6.34 -14.96
C ASN A 608 16.74 5.97 -16.16
N HIS A 609 16.56 4.67 -16.41
CA HIS A 609 15.73 4.09 -17.48
C HIS A 609 14.40 3.56 -16.96
N GLN A 610 14.01 3.88 -15.73
CA GLN A 610 12.69 3.51 -15.21
C GLN A 610 11.60 4.21 -16.04
N ILE A 611 10.51 3.52 -16.33
CA ILE A 611 9.36 3.87 -17.16
C ILE A 611 8.15 4.22 -16.27
N PRO A 612 7.62 5.46 -16.34
CA PRO A 612 6.43 5.87 -15.59
C PRO A 612 5.14 5.14 -16.02
N PRO A 613 4.06 5.22 -15.21
CA PRO A 613 2.73 4.72 -15.56
C PRO A 613 2.25 5.20 -16.93
N GLY A 614 1.77 4.27 -17.76
CA GLY A 614 1.27 4.61 -19.08
C GLY A 614 2.34 5.12 -20.07
N ALA A 615 3.62 5.11 -19.71
CA ALA A 615 4.70 5.55 -20.59
C ALA A 615 5.36 4.38 -21.33
N ALA A 616 6.27 4.72 -22.23
CA ALA A 616 7.07 3.79 -23.02
C ALA A 616 8.54 4.23 -23.04
N ASP A 617 9.43 3.33 -23.42
CA ASP A 617 10.82 3.62 -23.79
C ASP A 617 11.12 3.09 -25.20
N SER A 618 12.03 3.74 -25.92
CA SER A 618 12.40 3.38 -27.29
C SER A 618 13.89 3.04 -27.36
N ILE A 619 14.17 1.80 -27.73
CA ILE A 619 15.51 1.20 -27.69
C ILE A 619 15.98 0.91 -29.11
N HIS A 620 17.22 1.28 -29.40
CA HIS A 620 17.81 1.16 -30.72
C HIS A 620 18.89 0.07 -30.73
N HIS A 621 18.64 -1.03 -31.43
CA HIS A 621 19.64 -2.10 -31.63
C HIS A 621 20.15 -2.09 -33.07
N ARG A 622 21.47 -2.16 -33.26
CA ARG A 622 22.08 -2.26 -34.58
C ARG A 622 22.56 -3.68 -34.85
N PHE A 623 22.21 -4.21 -36.03
CA PHE A 623 22.71 -5.48 -36.54
C PHE A 623 22.98 -5.40 -38.04
N THR A 624 23.81 -6.32 -38.54
CA THR A 624 24.19 -6.39 -39.96
C THR A 624 23.97 -7.80 -40.47
N VAL A 625 23.04 -8.01 -41.41
CA VAL A 625 22.78 -9.35 -41.98
C VAL A 625 24.04 -9.93 -42.60
N PRO A 626 24.44 -11.19 -42.29
CA PRO A 626 25.66 -11.75 -42.86
C PRO A 626 25.51 -11.93 -44.37
N GLU A 627 26.62 -11.85 -45.11
CA GLU A 627 26.60 -12.08 -46.56
C GLU A 627 26.18 -13.51 -46.94
N ASP A 628 26.40 -14.47 -46.03
CA ASP A 628 26.07 -15.89 -46.20
C ASP A 628 24.67 -16.27 -45.69
N ALA A 629 23.81 -15.29 -45.36
CA ALA A 629 22.46 -15.55 -44.89
C ALA A 629 21.63 -16.28 -45.97
N VAL A 630 21.00 -17.39 -45.59
CA VAL A 630 20.24 -18.24 -46.53
C VAL A 630 18.77 -18.42 -46.14
N GLY A 631 18.43 -18.27 -44.86
CA GLY A 631 17.08 -18.35 -44.32
C GLY A 631 16.53 -16.98 -43.93
N PRO A 632 15.24 -16.90 -43.59
CA PRO A 632 14.65 -15.65 -43.12
C PRO A 632 15.30 -15.21 -41.80
N ILE A 633 15.43 -13.90 -41.63
CA ILE A 633 16.00 -13.30 -40.43
C ILE A 633 14.92 -13.23 -39.36
N VAL A 634 15.11 -13.97 -38.27
CA VAL A 634 14.18 -13.98 -37.14
C VAL A 634 14.74 -13.09 -36.04
N VAL A 635 13.93 -12.17 -35.52
CA VAL A 635 14.29 -11.35 -34.37
C VAL A 635 13.35 -11.70 -33.21
N GLU A 636 13.92 -12.04 -32.06
CA GLU A 636 13.20 -12.23 -30.80
C GLU A 636 13.65 -11.21 -29.78
N ALA A 637 12.69 -10.57 -29.11
CA ALA A 637 12.95 -9.68 -27.99
C ALA A 637 12.16 -10.12 -26.76
N ARG A 638 12.81 -10.20 -25.60
CA ARG A 638 12.21 -10.65 -24.33
C ARG A 638 12.62 -9.70 -23.21
N LEU A 639 11.65 -9.09 -22.54
CA LEU A 639 11.88 -8.29 -21.34
C LEU A 639 11.90 -9.22 -20.13
N ARG A 640 13.07 -9.36 -19.52
CA ARG A 640 13.30 -10.28 -18.40
C ARG A 640 13.45 -9.51 -17.09
N TYR A 641 12.99 -10.10 -15.99
CA TYR A 641 13.13 -9.57 -14.64
C TYR A 641 13.70 -10.64 -13.72
N ARG A 642 14.71 -10.28 -12.92
CA ARG A 642 15.20 -11.04 -11.78
C ARG A 642 15.36 -10.10 -10.57
N LYS A 643 14.99 -10.57 -9.38
CA LYS A 643 14.94 -9.70 -8.20
C LYS A 643 16.32 -9.15 -7.79
N PHE A 644 17.36 -9.98 -7.89
CA PHE A 644 18.71 -9.67 -7.47
C PHE A 644 19.71 -10.11 -8.53
N ASP A 645 20.63 -9.21 -8.88
CA ASP A 645 21.72 -9.52 -9.80
C ASP A 645 22.79 -10.42 -9.15
N THR A 646 23.65 -11.00 -9.98
CA THR A 646 24.71 -11.92 -9.54
C THR A 646 25.75 -11.25 -8.64
N THR A 647 26.01 -9.95 -8.82
CA THR A 647 27.00 -9.22 -8.00
C THR A 647 26.52 -9.12 -6.55
N TYR A 648 25.26 -8.71 -6.37
CA TYR A 648 24.65 -8.61 -5.07
C TYR A 648 24.50 -9.98 -4.40
N MET A 649 24.11 -11.03 -5.14
CA MET A 649 23.98 -12.35 -4.54
C MET A 649 25.31 -12.95 -4.08
N ARG A 650 26.42 -12.70 -4.78
CA ARG A 650 27.77 -13.08 -4.31
C ARG A 650 28.16 -12.39 -3.01
N PHE A 651 27.73 -11.14 -2.82
CA PHE A 651 27.88 -10.44 -1.54
C PHE A 651 27.03 -11.07 -0.44
N VAL A 652 25.77 -11.42 -0.74
CA VAL A 652 24.85 -12.03 0.23
C VAL A 652 25.29 -13.44 0.65
N THR A 653 25.75 -14.26 -0.29
CA THR A 653 26.18 -15.64 -0.03
C THR A 653 27.63 -15.74 0.43
N GLU A 654 28.39 -14.66 0.31
CA GLU A 654 29.84 -14.61 0.53
C GLU A 654 30.63 -15.62 -0.32
N ASP A 655 30.04 -16.06 -1.44
CA ASP A 655 30.66 -16.98 -2.39
C ASP A 655 30.91 -16.27 -3.72
N PRO A 656 32.18 -15.99 -4.08
CA PRO A 656 32.51 -15.36 -5.36
C PRO A 656 32.16 -16.22 -6.58
N ASN A 657 31.97 -17.53 -6.40
CA ASN A 657 31.58 -18.46 -7.45
C ASN A 657 30.07 -18.77 -7.46
N TYR A 658 29.27 -18.06 -6.67
CA TYR A 658 27.83 -18.26 -6.65
C TYR A 658 27.25 -18.15 -8.06
N GLN A 659 26.50 -19.19 -8.44
CA GLN A 659 25.72 -19.24 -9.67
C GLN A 659 24.30 -18.76 -9.36
N ASN A 660 23.89 -17.67 -10.01
CA ASN A 660 22.60 -17.04 -9.73
C ASN A 660 21.45 -17.84 -10.33
N ASP A 661 20.81 -18.65 -9.48
CA ASP A 661 19.70 -19.55 -9.78
C ASP A 661 18.31 -18.96 -9.44
N LEU A 662 18.26 -17.67 -9.09
CA LEU A 662 17.00 -17.02 -8.77
C LEU A 662 16.03 -17.01 -9.98
N PRO A 663 14.71 -17.12 -9.76
CA PRO A 663 13.73 -17.14 -10.84
C PRO A 663 13.79 -15.89 -11.72
N ILE A 664 13.75 -16.11 -13.04
CA ILE A 664 13.64 -15.06 -14.05
C ILE A 664 12.21 -15.06 -14.59
N LEU A 665 11.54 -13.92 -14.47
CA LEU A 665 10.23 -13.68 -15.07
C LEU A 665 10.39 -13.11 -16.47
N GLU A 666 9.68 -13.69 -17.45
CA GLU A 666 9.45 -13.04 -18.74
C GLU A 666 8.22 -12.13 -18.61
N LEU A 667 8.43 -10.81 -18.65
CA LEU A 667 7.37 -9.82 -18.47
C LEU A 667 6.61 -9.52 -19.76
N ALA A 668 7.30 -9.64 -20.90
CA ALA A 668 6.76 -9.48 -22.23
C ALA A 668 7.77 -10.01 -23.27
N SER A 669 7.28 -10.45 -24.41
CA SER A 669 8.10 -10.85 -25.55
C SER A 669 7.44 -10.47 -26.86
N ASP A 670 8.27 -10.38 -27.90
CA ASP A 670 7.82 -10.18 -29.27
C ASP A 670 8.77 -10.88 -30.25
N ARG A 671 8.23 -11.33 -31.38
CA ARG A 671 8.96 -12.06 -32.42
C ARG A 671 8.57 -11.55 -33.80
N LEU A 672 9.58 -11.34 -34.63
CA LEU A 672 9.46 -10.86 -36.00
C LEU A 672 10.22 -11.78 -36.95
N VAL A 673 9.66 -12.08 -38.12
CA VAL A 673 10.36 -12.80 -39.19
C VAL A 673 10.44 -11.91 -40.43
N LEU A 674 11.66 -11.65 -40.87
CA LEU A 674 12.00 -10.79 -42.00
C LEU A 674 12.46 -11.67 -43.18
N PRO A 675 11.76 -11.68 -44.33
CA PRO A 675 12.18 -12.45 -45.49
C PRO A 675 13.46 -11.86 -46.11
N LEU A 676 14.34 -12.74 -46.63
CA LEU A 676 15.46 -12.29 -47.45
C LEU A 676 14.99 -11.76 -48.81
N ALA A 677 15.73 -10.81 -49.37
CA ALA A 677 15.49 -10.29 -50.71
C ALA A 677 15.43 -11.43 -51.74
N GLY A 678 14.37 -11.45 -52.57
CA GLY A 678 14.13 -12.51 -53.55
C GLY A 678 13.41 -13.75 -53.01
N SER A 679 13.13 -13.83 -51.71
CA SER A 679 12.25 -14.85 -51.12
C SER A 679 10.77 -14.46 -51.23
N GLU A 680 9.86 -15.42 -51.03
CA GLU A 680 8.42 -15.11 -50.94
C GLU A 680 8.14 -14.14 -49.77
N ALA A 681 7.20 -13.22 -49.98
CA ALA A 681 6.77 -12.31 -48.94
C ALA A 681 6.13 -13.10 -47.77
N VAL A 682 6.57 -12.81 -46.55
CA VAL A 682 6.03 -13.43 -45.34
C VAL A 682 5.09 -12.43 -44.68
N SER A 683 3.79 -12.72 -44.70
CA SER A 683 2.83 -11.96 -43.89
C SER A 683 2.97 -12.36 -42.43
N GLN A 684 3.00 -11.37 -41.54
CA GLN A 684 3.04 -11.57 -40.10
C GLN A 684 1.64 -11.39 -39.49
N PRO A 685 1.36 -12.03 -38.34
CA PRO A 685 0.17 -11.70 -37.56
C PRO A 685 0.11 -10.21 -37.23
N ASP A 686 -1.09 -9.66 -37.19
CA ASP A 686 -1.30 -8.32 -36.68
C ASP A 686 -0.80 -8.23 -35.23
N PHE A 687 -0.19 -7.09 -34.90
CA PHE A 687 0.21 -6.82 -33.52
C PHE A 687 -1.01 -6.50 -32.66
N GLU A 688 -1.00 -6.90 -31.39
CA GLU A 688 -2.14 -6.74 -30.47
C GLU A 688 -2.60 -5.28 -30.31
N ALA A 689 -1.67 -4.32 -30.45
CA ALA A 689 -1.95 -2.90 -30.34
C ALA A 689 -2.27 -2.29 -31.71
N PRO A 690 -3.30 -1.43 -31.83
CA PRO A 690 -3.60 -0.75 -33.07
C PRO A 690 -2.47 0.21 -33.47
N ALA A 691 -2.30 0.44 -34.77
CA ALA A 691 -1.21 1.24 -35.32
C ALA A 691 -1.04 2.63 -34.66
N TRP A 692 -2.14 3.31 -34.34
CA TRP A 692 -2.08 4.62 -33.67
C TRP A 692 -1.43 4.54 -32.29
N GLN A 693 -1.68 3.47 -31.54
CA GLN A 693 -1.13 3.30 -30.20
C GLN A 693 0.35 2.94 -30.27
N ARG A 694 0.75 2.12 -31.25
CA ARG A 694 2.16 1.79 -31.49
C ARG A 694 2.98 3.03 -31.83
N TRP A 695 2.48 3.88 -32.75
CA TRP A 695 3.09 5.17 -33.05
C TRP A 695 3.14 6.10 -31.84
N ASN A 696 2.07 6.13 -31.04
CA ASN A 696 2.01 6.96 -29.85
C ASN A 696 3.02 6.50 -28.79
N ASP A 697 3.13 5.19 -28.55
CA ASP A 697 4.09 4.62 -27.61
C ASP A 697 5.53 4.87 -28.06
N TYR A 698 5.82 4.70 -29.36
CA TYR A 698 7.12 5.06 -29.94
C TYR A 698 7.43 6.55 -29.73
N GLY A 699 6.48 7.43 -30.04
CA GLY A 699 6.63 8.88 -29.82
C GLY A 699 6.83 9.23 -28.35
N ILE A 700 6.16 8.55 -27.41
CA ILE A 700 6.32 8.74 -25.97
C ILE A 700 7.74 8.35 -25.53
N GLY A 701 8.27 7.21 -25.99
CA GLY A 701 9.64 6.78 -25.67
C GLY A 701 10.67 7.80 -26.14
N LEU A 702 10.57 8.23 -27.40
CA LEU A 702 11.43 9.27 -27.97
C LEU A 702 11.30 10.62 -27.25
N LEU A 703 10.08 11.02 -26.87
CA LEU A 703 9.83 12.24 -26.12
C LEU A 703 10.50 12.20 -24.74
N ARG A 704 10.61 11.03 -24.09
CA ARG A 704 11.14 10.92 -22.73
C ARG A 704 12.65 11.07 -22.62
N VAL A 705 13.38 10.85 -23.71
CA VAL A 705 14.84 11.03 -23.75
C VAL A 705 15.22 12.42 -23.24
N GLN A 706 16.20 12.48 -22.34
CA GLN A 706 16.64 13.74 -21.73
C GLN A 706 17.31 14.66 -22.77
N GLY A 707 17.19 15.98 -22.57
CA GLY A 707 17.70 16.97 -23.52
C GLY A 707 16.83 17.11 -24.77
N SER A 708 17.41 17.53 -25.89
CA SER A 708 16.69 17.75 -27.16
C SER A 708 16.88 16.63 -28.19
N GLY A 709 17.52 15.52 -27.81
CA GLY A 709 18.13 14.56 -28.74
C GLY A 709 17.19 13.92 -29.76
N LEU A 710 15.96 13.54 -29.37
CA LEU A 710 15.03 12.80 -30.21
C LEU A 710 13.67 13.50 -30.42
N LEU A 711 13.58 14.80 -30.13
CA LEU A 711 12.32 15.55 -30.27
C LEU A 711 11.82 15.59 -31.72
N LYS A 712 12.72 15.64 -32.71
CA LYS A 712 12.33 15.59 -34.13
C LYS A 712 11.64 14.27 -34.47
N GLN A 713 12.20 13.15 -34.05
CA GLN A 713 11.62 11.82 -34.27
C GLN A 713 10.30 11.67 -33.51
N ALA A 714 10.22 12.17 -32.27
CA ALA A 714 8.99 12.17 -31.48
C ALA A 714 7.88 12.97 -32.18
N ARG A 715 8.20 14.14 -32.74
CA ARG A 715 7.27 14.96 -33.54
C ARG A 715 6.72 14.15 -34.72
N SER A 716 7.61 13.55 -35.53
CA SER A 716 7.18 12.73 -36.67
C SER A 716 6.30 11.55 -36.26
N ALA A 717 6.57 10.92 -35.12
CA ALA A 717 5.73 9.84 -34.58
C ALA A 717 4.32 10.35 -34.20
N PHE A 718 4.22 11.47 -33.49
CA PHE A 718 2.92 12.04 -33.11
C PHE A 718 2.13 12.61 -34.30
N GLU A 719 2.81 13.07 -35.35
CA GLU A 719 2.17 13.44 -36.63
C GLU A 719 1.52 12.23 -37.30
N GLN A 720 2.11 11.03 -37.23
CA GLN A 720 1.45 9.80 -37.70
C GLN A 720 0.18 9.51 -36.90
N VAL A 721 0.19 9.75 -35.59
CA VAL A 721 -1.01 9.59 -34.74
C VAL A 721 -2.10 10.62 -35.12
N ASP A 722 -1.71 11.86 -35.43
CA ASP A 722 -2.61 12.92 -35.92
C ASP A 722 -3.26 12.54 -37.26
N LEU A 723 -2.47 11.98 -38.20
CA LEU A 723 -2.94 11.47 -39.50
C LEU A 723 -3.92 10.29 -39.35
N LEU A 724 -3.77 9.48 -38.30
CA LEU A 724 -4.71 8.39 -37.96
C LEU A 724 -5.99 8.90 -37.26
N GLY A 725 -6.18 10.22 -37.14
CA GLY A 725 -7.40 10.82 -36.64
C GLY A 725 -7.59 10.70 -35.12
N ARG A 726 -6.53 10.40 -34.37
CA ARG A 726 -6.57 10.27 -32.91
C ARG A 726 -6.19 11.58 -32.23
N TYR A 727 -6.89 11.96 -31.16
CA TYR A 727 -6.55 13.17 -30.38
C TYR A 727 -5.18 13.07 -29.70
N ASP A 728 -4.70 11.86 -29.44
CA ASP A 728 -3.43 11.60 -28.75
C ASP A 728 -2.24 12.27 -29.49
N GLY A 729 -2.27 12.26 -30.82
CA GLY A 729 -1.26 12.88 -31.69
C GLY A 729 -1.11 14.38 -31.46
N PRO A 730 -2.12 15.21 -31.79
CA PRO A 730 -2.07 16.65 -31.56
C PRO A 730 -1.89 17.02 -30.07
N LEU A 731 -2.43 16.24 -29.13
CA LEU A 731 -2.21 16.49 -27.70
C LEU A 731 -0.75 16.28 -27.29
N ASN A 732 -0.08 15.23 -27.79
CA ASN A 732 1.33 14.99 -27.54
C ASN A 732 2.24 15.93 -28.33
N LEU A 733 1.82 16.40 -29.51
CA LEU A 733 2.48 17.53 -30.19
C LEU A 733 2.43 18.79 -29.33
N ALA A 734 1.31 19.11 -28.68
CA ALA A 734 1.24 20.26 -27.76
C ALA A 734 2.22 20.11 -26.58
N ARG A 735 2.37 18.91 -26.01
CA ARG A 735 3.39 18.60 -24.98
C ARG A 735 4.81 18.86 -25.50
N LEU A 736 5.09 18.41 -26.71
CA LEU A 736 6.37 18.56 -27.38
C LEU A 736 6.67 20.04 -27.67
N PHE A 737 5.72 20.78 -28.21
CA PHE A 737 5.87 22.21 -28.52
C PHE A 737 6.05 23.05 -27.26
N LEU A 738 5.35 22.73 -26.16
CA LEU A 738 5.62 23.33 -24.86
C LEU A 738 7.05 23.05 -24.40
N ARG A 739 7.61 21.87 -24.67
CA ARG A 739 9.01 21.57 -24.34
C ARG A 739 10.01 22.32 -25.23
N GLU A 740 9.70 22.49 -26.51
CA GLU A 740 10.53 23.25 -27.46
C GLU A 740 10.39 24.77 -27.30
N GLY A 741 9.37 25.25 -26.58
CA GLY A 741 9.08 26.67 -26.44
C GLY A 741 8.26 27.27 -27.60
N LEU A 742 7.66 26.44 -28.44
CA LEU A 742 6.81 26.85 -29.58
C LEU A 742 5.36 27.08 -29.11
N ILE A 743 5.17 28.15 -28.34
CA ILE A 743 3.94 28.40 -27.55
C ILE A 743 2.98 29.42 -28.17
N ASP A 744 3.42 30.19 -29.16
CA ASP A 744 2.63 31.28 -29.75
C ASP A 744 1.61 30.76 -30.78
N VAL A 745 1.99 29.76 -31.58
CA VAL A 745 1.18 29.25 -32.70
C VAL A 745 1.04 27.72 -32.63
N GLU A 746 2.16 27.00 -32.58
CA GLU A 746 2.18 25.56 -32.76
C GLU A 746 1.47 24.80 -31.63
N ALA A 747 1.73 25.16 -30.37
CA ALA A 747 1.03 24.55 -29.24
C ALA A 747 -0.47 24.87 -29.22
N PRO A 748 -0.93 26.14 -29.36
CA PRO A 748 -2.36 26.45 -29.52
C PRO A 748 -3.03 25.69 -30.66
N ASP A 749 -2.41 25.65 -31.85
CA ASP A 749 -2.96 24.96 -33.02
C ASP A 749 -3.10 23.45 -32.78
N ALA A 750 -2.11 22.85 -32.12
CA ALA A 750 -2.16 21.45 -31.73
C ALA A 750 -3.28 21.20 -30.70
N LEU A 751 -3.46 22.07 -29.71
CA LEU A 751 -4.56 21.94 -28.74
C LEU A 751 -5.93 22.09 -29.40
N ALA A 752 -6.10 23.01 -30.36
CA ALA A 752 -7.34 23.15 -31.12
C ALA A 752 -7.66 21.86 -31.91
N ARG A 753 -6.66 21.31 -32.62
CA ARG A 753 -6.80 20.02 -33.33
C ARG A 753 -7.10 18.83 -32.42
N ALA A 754 -6.63 18.86 -31.17
CA ALA A 754 -6.95 17.86 -30.17
C ALA A 754 -8.40 18.02 -29.66
N ALA A 755 -8.84 19.27 -29.45
CA ALA A 755 -10.20 19.59 -29.03
C ALA A 755 -11.25 19.18 -30.08
N ASP A 756 -10.99 19.43 -31.37
CA ASP A 756 -11.84 19.00 -32.49
C ASP A 756 -12.02 17.48 -32.57
N ARG A 757 -11.15 16.72 -31.89
CA ARG A 757 -11.15 15.25 -31.81
C ARG A 757 -11.54 14.73 -30.42
N GLU A 758 -12.24 15.55 -29.64
CA GLU A 758 -12.79 15.20 -28.34
C GLU A 758 -11.72 14.74 -27.32
N ALA A 759 -10.54 15.36 -27.35
CA ALA A 759 -9.53 15.15 -26.31
C ALA A 759 -10.12 15.38 -24.91
N PRO A 760 -9.55 14.74 -23.86
CA PRO A 760 -10.03 14.96 -22.50
C PRO A 760 -9.98 16.43 -22.09
N ALA A 761 -11.12 16.97 -21.65
CA ALA A 761 -11.28 18.39 -21.35
C ALA A 761 -10.26 18.89 -20.31
N TRP A 762 -9.99 18.09 -19.27
CA TRP A 762 -8.97 18.41 -18.26
C TRP A 762 -7.55 18.50 -18.84
N SER A 763 -7.22 17.69 -19.86
CA SER A 763 -5.92 17.76 -20.52
C SER A 763 -5.80 19.03 -21.39
N LEU A 764 -6.87 19.39 -22.09
CA LEU A 764 -6.94 20.64 -22.85
C LEU A 764 -6.80 21.86 -21.94
N LEU A 765 -7.51 21.89 -20.82
CA LEU A 765 -7.40 22.94 -19.81
C LEU A 765 -5.99 23.03 -19.22
N TRP A 766 -5.37 21.89 -18.90
CA TRP A 766 -4.03 21.86 -18.33
C TRP A 766 -2.99 22.43 -19.30
N PHE A 767 -2.90 21.88 -20.51
CA PHE A 767 -1.91 22.37 -21.48
C PHE A 767 -2.25 23.78 -21.97
N GLY A 768 -3.53 24.13 -22.07
CA GLY A 768 -3.98 25.50 -22.35
C GLY A 768 -3.53 26.48 -21.27
N ALA A 769 -3.64 26.13 -19.98
CA ALA A 769 -3.13 26.95 -18.89
C ALA A 769 -1.60 27.12 -18.95
N GLN A 770 -0.88 26.09 -19.39
CA GLN A 770 0.57 26.13 -19.54
C GLN A 770 1.01 27.02 -20.70
N VAL A 771 0.28 27.01 -21.81
CA VAL A 771 0.46 27.96 -22.91
C VAL A 771 0.15 29.38 -22.44
N ALA A 772 -1.03 29.60 -21.85
CA ALA A 772 -1.47 30.92 -21.39
C ALA A 772 -0.48 31.56 -20.40
N SER A 773 -0.05 30.79 -19.39
CA SER A 773 0.94 31.24 -18.40
C SER A 773 2.27 31.67 -19.04
N ARG A 774 2.78 30.91 -20.03
CA ARG A 774 4.04 31.25 -20.71
C ARG A 774 3.91 32.44 -21.67
N ASN A 775 2.71 32.69 -22.20
CA ASN A 775 2.39 33.88 -22.99
C ASN A 775 2.02 35.10 -22.12
N GLY A 776 2.03 34.96 -20.79
CA GLY A 776 1.71 36.04 -19.84
C GLY A 776 0.22 36.27 -19.58
N ASP A 777 -0.67 35.42 -20.13
CA ASP A 777 -2.11 35.43 -19.83
C ASP A 777 -2.40 34.60 -18.57
N PHE A 778 -2.05 35.18 -17.42
CA PHE A 778 -2.19 34.52 -16.13
C PHE A 778 -3.64 34.41 -15.66
N GLU A 779 -4.54 35.26 -16.16
CA GLU A 779 -5.96 35.19 -15.83
C GLU A 779 -6.61 33.97 -16.49
N LEU A 780 -6.37 33.76 -17.79
CA LEU A 780 -6.82 32.55 -18.48
C LEU A 780 -6.20 31.29 -17.86
N ALA A 781 -4.90 31.33 -17.54
CA ALA A 781 -4.23 30.22 -16.88
C ALA A 781 -4.89 29.86 -15.53
N ALA A 782 -5.11 30.85 -14.67
CA ALA A 782 -5.75 30.65 -13.37
C ALA A 782 -7.20 30.14 -13.51
N ASN A 783 -7.97 30.65 -14.47
CA ASN A 783 -9.34 30.19 -14.72
C ASN A 783 -9.39 28.74 -15.18
N ASN A 784 -8.56 28.34 -16.15
CA ASN A 784 -8.46 26.96 -16.60
C ASN A 784 -8.08 26.00 -15.47
N LEU A 785 -7.15 26.40 -14.60
CA LEU A 785 -6.72 25.59 -13.46
C LEU A 785 -7.80 25.49 -12.37
N ARG A 786 -8.54 26.57 -12.11
CA ARG A 786 -9.72 26.53 -11.23
C ARG A 786 -10.82 25.63 -11.78
N ASP A 787 -11.01 25.59 -13.09
CA ASP A 787 -11.98 24.71 -13.75
C ASP A 787 -11.57 23.22 -13.59
N ILE A 788 -10.27 22.91 -13.68
CA ILE A 788 -9.76 21.57 -13.36
C ILE A 788 -10.11 21.18 -11.92
N LEU A 789 -9.84 22.06 -10.94
CA LEU A 789 -10.12 21.81 -9.53
C LEU A 789 -11.63 21.76 -9.21
N ARG A 790 -12.47 22.50 -9.96
CA ARG A 790 -13.92 22.44 -9.83
C ARG A 790 -14.47 21.09 -10.30
N GLY A 791 -13.84 20.47 -11.29
CA GLY A 791 -14.26 19.20 -11.86
C GLY A 791 -15.59 19.30 -12.62
N GLY A 792 -16.42 18.26 -12.52
CA GLY A 792 -17.70 18.20 -13.24
C GLY A 792 -17.57 17.82 -14.73
N PHE A 793 -16.47 17.17 -15.11
CA PHE A 793 -16.27 16.70 -16.47
C PHE A 793 -17.17 15.50 -16.79
N THR A 794 -18.02 15.62 -17.81
CA THR A 794 -18.84 14.49 -18.31
C THR A 794 -17.98 13.29 -18.68
N GLN A 795 -16.80 13.52 -19.26
CA GLN A 795 -15.82 12.46 -19.59
C GLN A 795 -15.26 11.72 -18.36
N ALA A 796 -15.45 12.23 -17.13
CA ALA A 796 -14.99 11.63 -15.88
C ALA A 796 -16.12 10.94 -15.07
N GLU A 797 -17.38 11.09 -15.48
CA GLU A 797 -18.53 10.54 -14.76
C GLU A 797 -18.44 9.01 -14.62
N GLY A 798 -18.59 8.51 -13.38
CA GLY A 798 -18.51 7.07 -13.07
C GLY A 798 -17.10 6.46 -13.14
N ARG A 799 -16.06 7.24 -13.46
CA ARG A 799 -14.68 6.75 -13.62
C ARG A 799 -13.81 6.92 -12.37
N GLY A 800 -14.26 7.72 -11.40
CA GLY A 800 -13.58 7.94 -10.12
C GLY A 800 -12.38 8.90 -10.20
N PHE A 801 -12.39 9.87 -11.12
CA PHE A 801 -11.30 10.84 -11.25
C PHE A 801 -11.47 12.03 -10.30
N ASP A 802 -10.37 12.45 -9.70
CA ASP A 802 -10.29 13.59 -8.78
C ASP A 802 -8.96 14.32 -8.94
N PHE A 803 -8.95 15.36 -9.77
CA PHE A 803 -7.77 16.17 -10.04
C PHE A 803 -7.41 17.14 -8.90
N THR A 804 -8.25 17.24 -7.86
CA THR A 804 -7.89 18.03 -6.67
C THR A 804 -6.74 17.39 -5.88
N ARG A 805 -6.44 16.11 -6.17
CA ARG A 805 -5.39 15.31 -5.54
C ARG A 805 -4.04 15.35 -6.28
N ASP A 806 -3.91 16.18 -7.31
CA ASP A 806 -2.66 16.43 -8.04
C ASP A 806 -2.05 17.77 -7.61
N GLU A 807 -0.91 17.74 -6.93
CA GLU A 807 -0.28 18.95 -6.40
C GLU A 807 0.21 19.89 -7.51
N ARG A 808 0.44 19.38 -8.72
CA ARG A 808 0.93 20.19 -9.84
C ARG A 808 -0.12 21.20 -10.30
N VAL A 809 -1.41 20.85 -10.20
CA VAL A 809 -2.53 21.76 -10.52
C VAL A 809 -2.56 22.92 -9.53
N HIS A 810 -2.41 22.63 -8.24
CA HIS A 810 -2.33 23.64 -7.19
C HIS A 810 -1.10 24.52 -7.30
N ILE A 811 0.08 23.95 -7.58
CA ILE A 811 1.30 24.75 -7.78
C ILE A 811 1.14 25.69 -8.98
N ALA A 812 0.68 25.18 -10.12
CA ALA A 812 0.47 26.01 -11.30
C ALA A 812 -0.56 27.12 -11.07
N LEU A 813 -1.61 26.86 -10.28
CA LEU A 813 -2.63 27.85 -9.95
C LEU A 813 -2.05 28.93 -9.03
N GLY A 814 -1.34 28.53 -7.97
CA GLY A 814 -0.63 29.44 -7.08
C GLY A 814 0.37 30.33 -7.83
N ASP A 815 1.12 29.76 -8.77
CA ASP A 815 2.05 30.50 -9.62
C ASP A 815 1.33 31.51 -10.52
N ALA A 816 0.24 31.13 -11.19
CA ALA A 816 -0.53 32.03 -12.04
C ALA A 816 -1.13 33.20 -11.24
N ILE A 817 -1.73 32.92 -10.07
CA ILE A 817 -2.28 33.96 -9.19
C ILE A 817 -1.18 34.87 -8.64
N TYR A 818 -0.02 34.31 -8.28
CA TYR A 818 1.12 35.10 -7.82
C TYR A 818 1.58 36.08 -8.91
N GLN A 819 1.64 35.66 -10.17
CA GLN A 819 1.98 36.55 -11.28
C GLN A 819 0.95 37.68 -11.47
N LEU A 820 -0.36 37.40 -11.35
CA LEU A 820 -1.40 38.43 -11.33
C LEU A 820 -1.17 39.42 -10.17
N ALA A 821 -0.82 38.92 -8.98
CA ALA A 821 -0.55 39.77 -7.82
C ALA A 821 0.64 40.72 -8.05
N LEU A 822 1.60 40.37 -8.91
CA LEU A 822 2.71 41.26 -9.28
C LEU A 822 2.29 42.39 -10.21
N GLN A 823 1.16 42.24 -10.92
CA GLN A 823 0.60 43.26 -11.80
C GLN A 823 -0.25 44.28 -11.03
N GLU A 824 -0.79 43.89 -9.88
CA GLU A 824 -1.68 44.71 -9.05
C GLU A 824 -0.98 45.49 -7.92
N ARG A 825 -1.72 46.40 -7.27
CA ARG A 825 -1.24 47.18 -6.12
C ARG A 825 -2.26 47.23 -4.98
N GLY A 826 -1.81 47.63 -3.79
CA GLY A 826 -2.70 47.86 -2.65
C GLY A 826 -3.41 46.60 -2.15
N GLU A 827 -4.70 46.74 -1.85
CA GLU A 827 -5.53 45.67 -1.26
C GLU A 827 -5.73 44.49 -2.22
N GLU A 828 -5.91 44.76 -3.51
CA GLU A 828 -6.13 43.73 -4.54
C GLU A 828 -4.93 42.79 -4.67
N ARG A 829 -3.71 43.35 -4.68
CA ARG A 829 -2.47 42.56 -4.59
C ARG A 829 -2.44 41.68 -3.35
N ALA A 830 -2.84 42.20 -2.20
CA ALA A 830 -2.82 41.43 -0.94
C ALA A 830 -3.85 40.29 -0.95
N VAL A 831 -5.01 40.48 -1.60
CA VAL A 831 -6.02 39.42 -1.78
C VAL A 831 -5.47 38.30 -2.68
N LEU A 832 -4.89 38.64 -3.83
CA LEU A 832 -4.30 37.67 -4.74
C LEU A 832 -3.14 36.89 -4.09
N LEU A 833 -2.27 37.56 -3.32
CA LEU A 833 -1.21 36.88 -2.57
C LEU A 833 -1.77 35.88 -1.55
N LYS A 834 -2.90 36.18 -0.90
CA LYS A 834 -3.54 35.23 0.02
C LYS A 834 -4.16 34.04 -0.72
N ASP A 835 -4.78 34.26 -1.88
CA ASP A 835 -5.32 33.20 -2.73
C ASP A 835 -4.20 32.27 -3.25
N ALA A 836 -3.09 32.85 -3.74
CA ALA A 836 -1.89 32.08 -4.12
C ALA A 836 -1.34 31.25 -2.95
N ARG A 837 -1.32 31.83 -1.73
CA ARG A 837 -0.92 31.12 -0.52
C ARG A 837 -1.79 29.89 -0.26
N GLU A 838 -3.11 30.02 -0.36
CA GLU A 838 -4.05 28.93 -0.14
C GLU A 838 -3.81 27.79 -1.14
N SER A 839 -3.56 28.14 -2.41
CA SER A 839 -3.25 27.14 -3.44
C SER A 839 -1.94 26.40 -3.17
N PHE A 840 -0.85 27.10 -2.80
CA PHE A 840 0.40 26.40 -2.43
C PHE A 840 0.29 25.58 -1.13
N LEU A 841 -0.52 26.01 -0.16
CA LEU A 841 -0.81 25.21 1.04
C LEU A 841 -1.60 23.94 0.71
N ALA A 842 -2.54 24.00 -0.24
CA ALA A 842 -3.24 22.82 -0.75
C ALA A 842 -2.28 21.83 -1.42
N ALA A 843 -1.28 22.32 -2.15
CA ALA A 843 -0.20 21.48 -2.68
C ALA A 843 0.61 20.78 -1.56
N LEU A 844 0.98 21.51 -0.50
CA LEU A 844 1.73 20.93 0.63
C LEU A 844 0.92 19.90 1.44
N ALA A 845 -0.41 20.01 1.46
CA ALA A 845 -1.25 18.99 2.07
C ALA A 845 -1.17 17.64 1.32
N LEU A 846 -0.87 17.67 0.02
CA LEU A 846 -0.73 16.48 -0.83
C LEU A 846 0.71 15.95 -0.87
N ASP A 847 1.70 16.85 -0.90
CA ASP A 847 3.13 16.52 -0.82
C ASP A 847 3.86 17.57 0.02
N THR A 848 4.16 17.22 1.28
CA THR A 848 4.84 18.10 2.24
C THR A 848 6.26 18.48 1.81
N GLU A 849 6.81 17.79 0.81
CA GLU A 849 8.19 17.94 0.34
C GLU A 849 8.25 18.70 -1.01
N SER A 850 7.13 19.30 -1.42
CA SER A 850 7.00 19.96 -2.72
C SER A 850 7.88 21.20 -2.84
N LEU A 851 8.88 21.10 -3.73
CA LEU A 851 9.82 22.18 -4.05
C LEU A 851 9.14 23.44 -4.57
N GLY A 852 8.18 23.25 -5.49
CA GLY A 852 7.44 24.34 -6.13
C GLY A 852 6.57 25.08 -5.12
N ALA A 853 5.85 24.35 -4.27
CA ALA A 853 4.98 24.95 -3.26
C ALA A 853 5.78 25.74 -2.20
N HIS A 854 6.90 25.20 -1.70
CA HIS A 854 7.76 25.95 -0.78
C HIS A 854 8.40 27.18 -1.43
N TRP A 855 8.80 27.09 -2.71
CA TRP A 855 9.29 28.25 -3.44
C TRP A 855 8.21 29.33 -3.57
N GLY A 856 7.00 28.95 -4.00
CA GLY A 856 5.85 29.85 -4.12
C GLY A 856 5.49 30.52 -2.80
N LEU A 857 5.39 29.74 -1.71
CA LEU A 857 5.10 30.27 -0.37
C LEU A 857 6.17 31.23 0.15
N LYS A 858 7.45 30.97 -0.15
CA LYS A 858 8.52 31.93 0.16
C LYS A 858 8.28 33.27 -0.55
N GLN A 859 7.96 33.25 -1.85
CA GLN A 859 7.70 34.48 -2.62
C GLN A 859 6.46 35.22 -2.12
N VAL A 860 5.38 34.48 -1.82
CA VAL A 860 4.14 35.03 -1.29
C VAL A 860 4.32 35.63 0.09
N ALA A 861 5.03 34.95 1.00
CA ALA A 861 5.33 35.43 2.35
C ALA A 861 6.12 36.76 2.30
N ARG A 862 7.14 36.83 1.44
CA ARG A 862 7.86 38.08 1.17
C ARG A 862 6.94 39.19 0.68
N GLY A 863 6.03 38.87 -0.24
CA GLY A 863 5.05 39.82 -0.78
C GLY A 863 4.07 40.35 0.27
N LEU A 864 3.78 39.54 1.30
CA LEU A 864 2.90 39.88 2.42
C LEU A 864 3.63 40.50 3.63
N GLY A 865 4.97 40.51 3.63
CA GLY A 865 5.78 40.98 4.76
C GLY A 865 5.81 40.01 5.95
N ASP A 866 5.69 38.71 5.71
CA ASP A 866 5.77 37.64 6.71
C ASP A 866 7.17 37.00 6.71
N ASP A 867 8.10 37.63 7.43
CA ASP A 867 9.52 37.25 7.46
C ASP A 867 9.75 35.84 8.05
N GLU A 868 8.89 35.40 8.98
CA GLU A 868 8.96 34.08 9.61
C GLU A 868 8.60 32.99 8.59
N ALA A 869 7.46 33.15 7.91
CA ALA A 869 7.04 32.21 6.87
C ALA A 869 8.02 32.19 5.69
N GLU A 870 8.54 33.36 5.28
CA GLU A 870 9.56 33.44 4.23
C GLU A 870 10.80 32.61 4.61
N SER A 871 11.34 32.83 5.81
CA SER A 871 12.55 32.15 6.29
C SER A 871 12.32 30.64 6.39
N ARG A 872 11.17 30.22 6.93
CA ARG A 872 10.79 28.80 7.05
C ARG A 872 10.73 28.12 5.68
N HIS A 873 10.00 28.69 4.72
CA HIS A 873 9.84 28.09 3.41
C HIS A 873 11.12 28.18 2.56
N ALA A 874 11.97 29.19 2.76
CA ALA A 874 13.30 29.24 2.17
C ALA A 874 14.19 28.08 2.66
N ALA A 875 14.17 27.78 3.96
CA ALA A 875 14.91 26.66 4.54
C ALA A 875 14.41 25.30 4.04
N LEU A 876 13.08 25.10 4.00
CA LEU A 876 12.48 23.86 3.48
C LEU A 876 12.75 23.66 1.99
N HIS A 877 12.62 24.71 1.17
CA HIS A 877 13.00 24.65 -0.24
C HIS A 877 14.48 24.26 -0.40
N ALA A 878 15.39 24.86 0.39
CA ALA A 878 16.81 24.52 0.36
C ALA A 878 17.10 23.07 0.80
N LYS A 879 16.37 22.55 1.80
CA LYS A 879 16.47 21.17 2.28
C LYS A 879 16.16 20.16 1.17
N TYR A 880 15.03 20.34 0.49
CA TYR A 880 14.54 19.39 -0.51
C TYR A 880 15.18 19.56 -1.89
N LYS A 881 15.73 20.74 -2.21
CA LYS A 881 16.27 21.03 -3.54
C LYS A 881 17.47 20.11 -3.82
N PRO A 882 17.54 19.41 -4.97
CA PRO A 882 18.71 18.63 -5.36
C PRO A 882 19.99 19.46 -5.38
N ASP A 883 21.13 18.82 -5.14
CA ASP A 883 22.43 19.49 -5.34
C ASP A 883 22.80 19.44 -6.82
N ASP A 884 22.64 20.58 -7.49
CA ASP A 884 22.93 20.71 -8.92
C ASP A 884 24.43 20.54 -9.25
N ASN A 885 25.31 20.71 -8.27
CA ASN A 885 26.77 20.62 -8.43
C ASN A 885 27.34 19.25 -8.03
N ALA A 886 26.52 18.34 -7.52
CA ALA A 886 26.97 17.05 -7.00
C ALA A 886 27.65 16.16 -8.06
N ARG A 887 27.38 16.40 -9.34
CA ARG A 887 27.57 15.42 -10.42
C ARG A 887 29.00 15.34 -10.97
N ASP A 888 29.71 16.46 -11.04
CA ASP A 888 30.89 16.61 -11.91
C ASP A 888 31.96 15.54 -11.70
N ARG A 889 32.36 15.30 -10.44
CA ARG A 889 33.42 14.34 -10.11
C ARG A 889 32.92 12.89 -10.13
N ALA A 890 31.80 12.62 -9.46
CA ALA A 890 31.29 11.25 -9.28
C ALA A 890 30.88 10.63 -10.63
N VAL A 891 30.16 11.39 -11.46
CA VAL A 891 29.78 10.93 -12.82
C VAL A 891 31.01 10.70 -13.67
N ALA A 892 31.99 11.61 -13.67
CA ALA A 892 33.21 11.43 -14.47
C ALA A 892 34.03 10.20 -14.05
N LEU A 893 34.05 9.87 -12.75
CA LEU A 893 34.68 8.65 -12.25
C LEU A 893 33.89 7.40 -12.67
N ALA A 894 32.57 7.40 -12.47
CA ALA A 894 31.71 6.28 -12.85
C ALA A 894 31.80 5.97 -14.34
N ARG A 895 31.78 7.01 -15.20
CA ARG A 895 31.90 6.86 -16.65
C ARG A 895 33.21 6.20 -17.09
N ARG A 896 34.30 6.40 -16.33
CA ARG A 896 35.59 5.73 -16.57
C ARG A 896 35.62 4.28 -16.08
N LYS A 897 34.96 4.01 -14.94
CA LYS A 897 34.93 2.68 -14.31
C LYS A 897 33.99 1.71 -15.02
N TYR A 898 32.87 2.21 -15.55
CA TYR A 898 31.81 1.38 -16.13
C TYR A 898 31.53 1.78 -17.59
N PRO A 899 32.30 1.28 -18.56
CA PRO A 899 32.14 1.64 -19.98
C PRO A 899 30.74 1.35 -20.54
N ALA A 900 30.14 0.22 -20.17
CA ALA A 900 28.81 -0.15 -20.63
C ALA A 900 27.72 0.78 -20.04
N ALA A 901 27.78 1.07 -18.73
CA ALA A 901 26.89 2.02 -18.08
C ALA A 901 27.08 3.46 -18.59
N ASN A 902 28.33 3.84 -18.95
CA ASN A 902 28.60 5.11 -19.62
C ASN A 902 27.89 5.19 -20.97
N ARG A 903 28.00 4.15 -21.80
CA ARG A 903 27.27 4.09 -23.09
C ARG A 903 25.77 4.19 -22.87
N ALA A 904 25.22 3.44 -21.92
CA ALA A 904 23.79 3.47 -21.59
C ALA A 904 23.30 4.84 -21.08
N ALA A 905 24.18 5.66 -20.51
CA ALA A 905 23.86 7.00 -20.02
C ALA A 905 23.82 8.08 -21.12
N GLU A 906 24.17 7.74 -22.37
CA GLU A 906 24.14 8.70 -23.47
C GLU A 906 22.69 9.02 -23.88
N PRO A 907 22.38 10.28 -24.24
CA PRO A 907 21.01 10.65 -24.63
C PRO A 907 20.45 9.83 -25.79
N VAL A 908 21.32 9.39 -26.72
CA VAL A 908 20.94 8.49 -27.81
C VAL A 908 21.90 7.31 -27.76
N THR A 909 21.40 6.16 -27.32
CA THR A 909 22.19 4.93 -27.22
C THR A 909 21.81 3.99 -28.36
N ILE A 910 22.83 3.53 -29.11
CA ILE A 910 22.71 2.44 -30.07
C ILE A 910 23.45 1.24 -29.47
N TYR A 911 22.71 0.17 -29.24
CA TYR A 911 23.22 -1.10 -28.74
C TYR A 911 23.67 -1.96 -29.92
N GLU A 912 24.95 -2.32 -29.96
CA GLU A 912 25.45 -3.27 -30.95
C GLU A 912 25.03 -4.67 -30.57
N LEU A 913 24.61 -5.49 -31.53
CA LEU A 913 24.37 -6.91 -31.32
C LEU A 913 25.68 -7.68 -31.61
N PRO A 914 26.40 -8.20 -30.60
CA PRO A 914 27.66 -8.90 -30.80
C PRO A 914 27.44 -10.30 -31.40
N GLU A 915 28.43 -10.83 -32.13
CA GLU A 915 28.37 -12.17 -32.72
C GLU A 915 28.19 -13.25 -31.65
N ALA A 916 27.31 -14.22 -31.93
CA ALA A 916 27.01 -15.34 -31.05
C ALA A 916 28.13 -16.38 -31.04
N SER A 917 29.30 -16.06 -30.44
CA SER A 917 30.29 -17.03 -29.93
C SER A 917 31.63 -16.38 -29.56
N SER A 918 31.73 -15.78 -28.38
CA SER A 918 32.92 -16.08 -27.56
C SER A 918 32.58 -16.04 -26.06
N PRO A 919 32.66 -17.18 -25.36
CA PRO A 919 32.73 -17.21 -23.89
C PRO A 919 33.85 -16.31 -23.34
N ASP A 920 34.87 -16.05 -24.16
CA ASP A 920 36.01 -15.18 -23.83
C ASP A 920 35.65 -13.69 -23.78
N MET A 921 34.60 -13.21 -24.47
CA MET A 921 34.16 -11.80 -24.36
C MET A 921 33.36 -11.53 -23.07
N LEU A 922 32.58 -12.50 -22.58
CA LEU A 922 31.93 -12.39 -21.27
C LEU A 922 32.95 -12.47 -20.12
N ARG A 923 34.08 -13.16 -20.32
CA ARG A 923 35.19 -13.24 -19.35
C ARG A 923 36.12 -12.02 -19.37
N ALA A 924 36.40 -11.42 -20.53
CA ALA A 924 37.42 -10.37 -20.69
C ALA A 924 37.09 -9.02 -20.02
N ASP A 925 35.82 -8.76 -19.71
CA ASP A 925 35.38 -7.55 -19.00
C ASP A 925 35.02 -7.80 -17.52
N ALA A 926 34.73 -9.05 -17.11
CA ALA A 926 34.52 -9.40 -15.71
C ALA A 926 35.83 -9.42 -14.87
N GLU A 927 36.98 -9.53 -15.54
CA GLU A 927 38.31 -9.59 -14.90
C GLU A 927 39.08 -8.25 -14.91
N ARG A 928 38.46 -7.15 -15.35
CA ARG A 928 39.09 -5.82 -15.21
C ARG A 928 38.65 -5.17 -13.89
N PRO A 929 39.59 -4.90 -12.96
CA PRO A 929 39.28 -4.39 -11.63
C PRO A 929 38.63 -3.01 -11.61
#